data_AF-A0A812GKF9-F1
#
_entry.id   AF-A0A812GKF9-F1
#
_cell.length_a   1.000
_cell.length_b   1.000
_cell.length_c   1.000
_cell.angle_alpha   90.00
_cell.angle_beta   90.00
_cell.angle_gamma   90.00
#
_symmetry.space_group_name_H-M   'P 1'
#
loop_
_entity.id
_entity.type
_entity.pdbx_description
1 polymer ?
#
loop_
_entity_poly.entity_id
_entity_poly.type
_entity_poly.pdbx_seq_one_letter_code
_entity_poly.pdbx_strand_id
1 'polypeptide(L)'
;MYVLPLMWLRTIMEYQYKNGQGMRTVATTLYREGGVARFYRGLMPALILAPTARFGDTAANELALSSLSKVEMSLALKTLCASVTAAAFRVIILPLDAWKVNKQVHGKAGLEHLLRKAKASPLSLWHGGMGVLVTGGFGHYPWFYTNNLLREILPPFEMRYGKHVRHAFIGFTSSVVADAICNPIRVLKVNRQTSLTRISYLDAAQGIIQKEGVMGLWSRGLKTRILANGVQGSLFTVGWRYFSELFSGRAVEEMEMTMKDGASPAKRRPLPAELGGPVALTPMTPTGLASAKESANEKGKSKAGDSKRGKRGPPGLLVPAESEVAASMREVRGISDDDSDAPLAKMIKKRRATAPARLTPAKAKQAKSRATPGATPGATPAATPVKSTAKARESKATGRSKRTIVVSQEDANPSKKPRKDPTKKAKVARLKDSAFANPAEAAVAAANGRPVFATTGLELSGRQKQFLLDLQGLLVEDWSPHVSHLIADTFRRTTKMMCAICNGAHILSTQYVKACREAGRLVDEAAFVLKDELCEAAFARKRGISEGYSLAAALQRARDNGPLLRGISVYCFPSVGEKRELPMLVAAAGGTWLKRFPLQPACPSVLLLAERCVSSEREQQRRRVYEVYDVELLREAACTQELRRAAYRLQ
;
A
#
# COMPACT_ATOMS: atom_id res chain seq x y z
N MET A 1 11.92 0.00 5.33
CA MET A 1 12.91 -0.87 6.00
C MET A 1 14.18 -1.16 5.19
N TYR A 2 14.11 -1.55 3.91
CA TYR A 2 15.26 -2.13 3.17
C TYR A 2 16.47 -1.21 2.83
N VAL A 3 16.39 0.12 3.01
CA VAL A 3 17.46 1.04 2.55
C VAL A 3 18.78 0.77 3.27
N LEU A 4 18.80 0.70 4.60
CA LEU A 4 20.04 0.48 5.35
C LEU A 4 20.66 -0.91 5.12
N PRO A 5 19.98 -2.06 5.35
CA PRO A 5 20.64 -3.37 5.26
C PRO A 5 21.09 -3.77 3.84
N LEU A 6 20.48 -3.22 2.78
CA LEU A 6 20.70 -3.67 1.40
C LEU A 6 21.22 -2.60 0.44
N MET A 7 21.55 -1.40 0.91
CA MET A 7 22.13 -0.38 0.03
C MET A 7 23.46 -0.84 -0.60
N TRP A 8 24.27 -1.64 0.10
CA TRP A 8 25.54 -2.14 -0.44
C TRP A 8 25.35 -2.99 -1.70
N LEU A 9 24.39 -3.92 -1.69
CA LEU A 9 23.98 -4.72 -2.85
C LEU A 9 23.45 -3.84 -3.99
N ARG A 10 22.64 -2.82 -3.67
CA ARG A 10 22.16 -1.84 -4.67
C ARG A 10 23.31 -1.05 -5.28
N THR A 11 24.30 -0.62 -4.49
CA THR A 11 25.47 0.14 -4.97
C THR A 11 26.36 -0.70 -5.89
N ILE A 12 26.57 -1.98 -5.57
CA ILE A 12 27.23 -2.93 -6.48
C ILE A 12 26.43 -3.04 -7.79
N MET A 13 25.12 -3.29 -7.72
CA MET A 13 24.25 -3.46 -8.89
C MET A 13 24.27 -2.23 -9.83
N GLU A 14 24.16 -1.00 -9.31
CA GLU A 14 24.21 0.23 -10.11
C GLU A 14 25.59 0.43 -10.77
N TYR A 15 26.69 0.07 -10.08
CA TYR A 15 28.05 0.10 -10.65
C TYR A 15 28.22 -0.96 -11.75
N GLN A 16 27.69 -2.17 -11.57
CA GLN A 16 27.71 -3.22 -12.60
C GLN A 16 26.90 -2.84 -13.85
N TYR A 17 25.74 -2.21 -13.68
CA TYR A 17 24.96 -1.67 -14.80
C TYR A 17 25.79 -0.70 -15.64
N LYS A 18 26.59 0.16 -15.01
CA LYS A 18 27.50 1.07 -15.73
C LYS A 18 28.71 0.35 -16.35
N ASN A 19 29.39 -0.50 -15.58
CA ASN A 19 30.77 -0.92 -15.85
C ASN A 19 30.96 -2.39 -16.30
N GLY A 20 29.90 -3.19 -16.48
CA GLY A 20 30.00 -4.56 -17.03
C GLY A 20 30.43 -5.66 -16.03
N GLN A 21 31.28 -5.29 -15.06
CA GLN A 21 32.02 -6.22 -14.19
C GLN A 21 31.18 -7.17 -13.32
N GLY A 22 31.81 -8.28 -12.88
CA GLY A 22 31.23 -9.27 -11.97
C GLY A 22 31.07 -8.78 -10.53
N MET A 23 30.12 -9.38 -9.79
CA MET A 23 29.74 -8.93 -8.44
C MET A 23 30.91 -8.92 -7.44
N ARG A 24 31.71 -10.00 -7.40
CA ARG A 24 32.89 -10.10 -6.52
C ARG A 24 33.92 -9.02 -6.85
N THR A 25 34.25 -8.86 -8.13
CA THR A 25 35.17 -7.83 -8.63
C THR A 25 34.73 -6.43 -8.20
N VAL A 26 33.47 -6.07 -8.43
CA VAL A 26 32.93 -4.76 -8.05
C VAL A 26 32.92 -4.57 -6.53
N ALA A 27 32.60 -5.60 -5.74
CA ALA A 27 32.69 -5.51 -4.29
C ALA A 27 34.14 -5.24 -3.83
N THR A 28 35.13 -5.94 -4.38
CA THR A 28 36.56 -5.69 -4.09
C THR A 28 37.00 -4.28 -4.51
N THR A 29 36.61 -3.82 -5.70
CA THR A 29 36.92 -2.47 -6.20
C THR A 29 36.30 -1.39 -5.30
N LEU A 30 35.02 -1.50 -4.96
CA LEU A 30 34.34 -0.55 -4.07
C LEU A 30 34.94 -0.56 -2.65
N TYR A 31 35.35 -1.72 -2.13
CA TYR A 31 36.04 -1.77 -0.83
C TYR A 31 37.42 -1.08 -0.90
N ARG A 32 38.20 -1.28 -1.98
CA ARG A 32 39.47 -0.57 -2.20
C ARG A 32 39.28 0.95 -2.42
N GLU A 33 38.20 1.38 -3.05
CA GLU A 33 37.87 2.81 -3.27
C GLU A 33 37.52 3.60 -1.99
N GLY A 34 37.19 2.93 -0.87
CA GLY A 34 36.83 3.64 0.37
C GLY A 34 36.11 2.83 1.44
N GLY A 35 36.41 1.54 1.58
CA GLY A 35 35.91 0.63 2.60
C GLY A 35 34.38 0.51 2.64
N VAL A 36 33.84 0.14 3.81
CA VAL A 36 32.39 0.03 4.05
C VAL A 36 31.64 1.32 3.67
N ALA A 37 32.24 2.49 3.95
CA ALA A 37 31.66 3.80 3.63
C ALA A 37 31.54 4.10 2.12
N ARG A 38 32.15 3.30 1.23
CA ARG A 38 31.95 3.42 -0.23
C ARG A 38 30.61 2.84 -0.68
N PHE A 39 30.15 1.77 -0.04
CA PHE A 39 28.90 1.08 -0.37
C PHE A 39 27.65 1.92 -0.05
N TYR A 40 27.76 2.85 0.91
CA TYR A 40 26.67 3.74 1.35
C TYR A 40 26.70 5.14 0.70
N ARG A 41 27.52 5.34 -0.35
CA ARG A 41 27.53 6.61 -1.09
C ARG A 41 26.22 6.81 -1.83
N GLY A 42 25.44 7.80 -1.40
CA GLY A 42 24.07 8.04 -1.87
C GLY A 42 22.98 7.76 -0.83
N LEU A 43 23.34 7.44 0.42
CA LEU A 43 22.36 7.12 1.47
C LEU A 43 21.36 8.26 1.73
N MET A 44 21.80 9.52 1.80
CA MET A 44 20.90 10.67 2.02
C MET A 44 19.80 10.78 0.94
N PRO A 45 20.10 10.86 -0.37
CA PRO A 45 19.04 10.84 -1.38
C PRO A 45 18.25 9.52 -1.41
N ALA A 46 18.83 8.37 -1.03
CA ALA A 46 18.07 7.11 -0.92
C ALA A 46 17.02 7.14 0.22
N LEU A 47 17.35 7.75 1.36
CA LEU A 47 16.45 7.91 2.51
C LEU A 47 15.30 8.89 2.24
N ILE A 48 15.51 9.89 1.37
CA ILE A 48 14.44 10.79 0.90
C ILE A 48 13.62 10.12 -0.21
N LEU A 49 14.29 9.56 -1.23
CA LEU A 49 13.67 8.98 -2.41
C LEU A 49 12.73 7.81 -2.07
N ALA A 50 13.09 6.92 -1.13
CA ALA A 50 12.30 5.72 -0.88
C ALA A 50 10.91 6.03 -0.27
N PRO A 51 10.77 6.88 0.79
CA PRO A 51 9.46 7.36 1.25
C PRO A 51 8.71 8.16 0.18
N THR A 52 9.36 9.13 -0.49
CA THR A 52 8.66 9.97 -1.50
C THR A 52 8.15 9.14 -2.67
N ALA A 53 8.93 8.18 -3.17
CA ALA A 53 8.49 7.27 -4.22
C ALA A 53 7.30 6.41 -3.76
N ARG A 54 7.32 5.85 -2.54
CA ARG A 54 6.20 5.06 -2.01
C ARG A 54 4.94 5.89 -1.83
N PHE A 55 5.05 7.11 -1.29
CA PHE A 55 3.92 8.03 -1.16
C PHE A 55 3.28 8.33 -2.52
N GLY A 56 4.08 8.74 -3.51
CA GLY A 56 3.58 9.09 -4.83
C GLY A 56 3.16 7.88 -5.66
N ASP A 57 3.73 6.69 -5.47
CA ASP A 57 3.23 5.45 -6.06
C ASP A 57 1.77 5.19 -5.61
N THR A 58 1.48 5.34 -4.31
CA THR A 58 0.11 5.19 -3.77
C THR A 58 -0.81 6.30 -4.27
N ALA A 59 -0.42 7.57 -4.10
CA ALA A 59 -1.24 8.71 -4.48
C ALA A 59 -1.53 8.77 -5.99
N ALA A 60 -0.58 8.36 -6.85
CA ALA A 60 -0.79 8.27 -8.30
C ALA A 60 -1.77 7.16 -8.69
N ASN A 61 -1.70 6.00 -8.02
CA ASN A 61 -2.66 4.92 -8.24
C ASN A 61 -4.08 5.34 -7.80
N GLU A 62 -4.19 5.95 -6.62
CA GLU A 62 -5.48 6.43 -6.08
C GLU A 62 -6.08 7.55 -6.95
N LEU A 63 -5.27 8.51 -7.39
CA LEU A 63 -5.67 9.57 -8.31
C LEU A 63 -6.14 9.02 -9.67
N ALA A 64 -5.41 8.05 -10.23
CA ALA A 64 -5.78 7.44 -11.52
C ALA A 64 -7.07 6.62 -11.41
N LEU A 65 -7.21 5.79 -10.37
CA LEU A 65 -8.40 4.95 -10.17
C LEU A 65 -9.64 5.80 -9.84
N SER A 66 -9.52 6.84 -9.02
CA SER A 66 -10.62 7.77 -8.72
C SER A 66 -11.02 8.60 -9.94
N SER A 67 -10.06 9.11 -10.72
CA SER A 67 -10.35 9.88 -11.94
C SER A 67 -10.98 9.03 -13.04
N LEU A 68 -10.50 7.79 -13.23
CA LEU A 68 -11.02 6.85 -14.24
C LEU A 68 -12.19 5.99 -13.72
N SER A 69 -12.65 6.20 -12.48
CA SER A 69 -13.82 5.49 -11.93
C SER A 69 -15.06 5.68 -12.82
N LYS A 70 -15.28 6.92 -13.29
CA LYS A 70 -16.42 7.37 -14.11
C LYS A 70 -16.30 7.05 -15.60
N VAL A 71 -15.17 6.53 -16.07
CA VAL A 71 -14.95 6.21 -17.49
C VAL A 71 -15.18 4.71 -17.71
N GLU A 72 -15.98 4.36 -18.70
CA GLU A 72 -16.20 2.96 -19.09
C GLU A 72 -15.02 2.49 -19.93
N MET A 73 -14.19 1.65 -19.32
CA MET A 73 -13.02 0.99 -19.91
C MET A 73 -12.66 -0.24 -19.08
N SER A 74 -11.95 -1.20 -19.69
CA SER A 74 -11.54 -2.43 -19.02
C SER A 74 -10.65 -2.16 -17.80
N LEU A 75 -10.68 -3.08 -16.82
CA LEU A 75 -9.78 -3.04 -15.66
C LEU A 75 -8.31 -2.94 -16.10
N ALA A 76 -7.93 -3.67 -17.16
CA ALA A 76 -6.62 -3.60 -17.80
C ALA A 76 -6.20 -2.16 -18.14
N LEU A 77 -7.08 -1.36 -18.75
CA LEU A 77 -6.77 0.01 -19.14
C LEU A 77 -6.68 0.94 -17.93
N LYS A 78 -7.57 0.79 -16.93
CA LYS A 78 -7.49 1.55 -15.66
C LYS A 78 -6.17 1.26 -14.91
N THR A 79 -5.75 -0.01 -14.86
CA THR A 79 -4.48 -0.43 -14.26
C THR A 79 -3.26 0.05 -15.06
N LEU A 80 -3.33 0.08 -16.39
CA LEU A 80 -2.26 0.64 -17.24
C LEU A 80 -2.12 2.16 -17.00
N CYS A 81 -3.23 2.89 -16.99
CA CYS A 81 -3.22 4.33 -16.69
C CYS A 81 -2.66 4.62 -15.29
N ALA A 82 -3.06 3.87 -14.26
CA ALA A 82 -2.47 3.99 -12.92
C ALA A 82 -0.94 3.75 -12.91
N SER A 83 -0.50 2.70 -13.60
CA SER A 83 0.93 2.38 -13.76
C SER A 83 1.71 3.50 -14.48
N VAL A 84 1.11 4.12 -15.50
CA VAL A 84 1.68 5.26 -16.22
C VAL A 84 1.69 6.53 -15.34
N THR A 85 0.64 6.82 -14.57
CA THR A 85 0.62 7.96 -13.63
C THR A 85 1.68 7.81 -12.54
N ALA A 86 1.85 6.61 -11.97
CA ALA A 86 2.92 6.32 -11.01
C ALA A 86 4.31 6.42 -11.66
N ALA A 87 4.46 5.97 -12.91
CA ALA A 87 5.70 6.12 -13.66
C ALA A 87 6.03 7.60 -13.95
N ALA A 88 5.03 8.42 -14.26
CA ALA A 88 5.19 9.86 -14.43
C ALA A 88 5.61 10.56 -13.12
N PHE A 89 5.04 10.18 -11.97
CA PHE A 89 5.51 10.65 -10.66
C PHE A 89 6.98 10.27 -10.42
N ARG A 90 7.41 9.05 -10.81
CA ARG A 90 8.82 8.64 -10.75
C ARG A 90 9.73 9.44 -11.69
N VAL A 91 9.21 10.05 -12.76
CA VAL A 91 9.95 11.05 -13.56
C VAL A 91 10.07 12.38 -12.84
N ILE A 92 9.04 12.85 -12.12
CA ILE A 92 9.11 14.10 -11.34
C ILE A 92 10.25 14.04 -10.31
N ILE A 93 10.35 12.93 -9.54
CA ILE A 93 11.37 12.74 -8.51
C ILE A 93 12.73 12.24 -9.05
N LEU A 94 12.88 12.09 -10.37
CA LEU A 94 14.09 11.56 -11.02
C LEU A 94 15.40 12.32 -10.67
N PRO A 95 15.43 13.63 -10.38
CA PRO A 95 16.65 14.30 -9.92
C PRO A 95 17.22 13.73 -8.61
N LEU A 96 16.37 13.26 -7.67
CA LEU A 96 16.81 12.59 -6.44
C LEU A 96 17.44 11.23 -6.74
N ASP A 97 16.85 10.47 -7.65
CA ASP A 97 17.41 9.21 -8.13
C ASP A 97 18.71 9.43 -8.92
N ALA A 98 18.80 10.48 -9.73
CA ALA A 98 20.02 10.84 -10.45
C ALA A 98 21.16 11.17 -9.49
N TRP A 99 20.90 11.90 -8.40
CA TRP A 99 21.88 12.15 -7.34
C TRP A 99 22.31 10.84 -6.65
N LYS A 100 21.35 10.00 -6.27
CA LYS A 100 21.58 8.67 -5.67
C LYS A 100 22.48 7.80 -6.55
N VAL A 101 22.06 7.51 -7.78
CA VAL A 101 22.75 6.60 -8.70
C VAL A 101 24.14 7.14 -9.10
N ASN A 102 24.29 8.46 -9.32
CA ASN A 102 25.61 9.02 -9.59
C ASN A 102 26.56 8.91 -8.39
N LYS A 103 26.08 9.06 -7.14
CA LYS A 103 26.91 8.79 -5.93
C LYS A 103 27.23 7.31 -5.75
N GLN A 104 26.34 6.40 -6.14
CA GLN A 104 26.60 4.96 -6.08
C GLN A 104 27.66 4.52 -7.12
N VAL A 105 27.56 5.02 -8.36
CA VAL A 105 28.55 4.73 -9.42
C VAL A 105 29.87 5.47 -9.17
N HIS A 106 29.87 6.80 -9.09
CA HIS A 106 31.08 7.66 -9.06
C HIS A 106 31.53 8.07 -7.63
N GLY A 107 31.04 7.40 -6.59
CA GLY A 107 31.51 7.56 -5.21
C GLY A 107 31.45 9.00 -4.69
N LYS A 108 32.61 9.56 -4.30
CA LYS A 108 32.70 10.95 -3.79
C LYS A 108 32.30 11.97 -4.88
N ALA A 109 32.81 11.85 -6.10
CA ALA A 109 32.64 12.84 -7.18
C ALA A 109 31.23 12.88 -7.81
N GLY A 110 30.39 11.86 -7.60
CA GLY A 110 29.13 11.70 -8.36
C GLY A 110 28.14 12.87 -8.35
N LEU A 111 28.00 13.60 -7.23
CA LEU A 111 27.17 14.81 -7.21
C LEU A 111 27.82 15.97 -8.00
N GLU A 112 29.14 16.09 -7.96
CA GLU A 112 29.85 17.13 -8.71
C GLU A 112 29.73 16.86 -10.23
N HIS A 113 29.90 15.61 -10.65
CA HIS A 113 29.67 15.20 -12.05
C HIS A 113 28.24 15.50 -12.50
N LEU A 114 27.23 15.18 -11.67
CA LEU A 114 25.83 15.50 -11.96
C LEU A 114 25.58 17.00 -12.02
N LEU A 115 26.12 17.80 -11.09
CA LEU A 115 25.95 19.25 -11.07
C LEU A 115 26.66 19.94 -12.25
N ARG A 116 27.85 19.45 -12.65
CA ARG A 116 28.58 19.95 -13.82
C ARG A 116 27.79 19.71 -15.11
N LYS A 117 27.21 18.51 -15.25
CA LYS A 117 26.30 18.13 -16.34
C LYS A 117 24.99 18.94 -16.30
N ALA A 118 24.44 19.21 -15.12
CA ALA A 118 23.22 20.00 -14.91
C ALA A 118 23.42 21.49 -15.25
N LYS A 119 24.57 22.09 -14.90
CA LYS A 119 24.92 23.46 -15.33
C LYS A 119 24.99 23.57 -16.85
N ALA A 120 25.52 22.57 -17.54
CA ALA A 120 25.55 22.51 -19.00
C ALA A 120 24.21 22.07 -19.64
N SER A 121 23.23 21.60 -18.85
CA SER A 121 21.89 21.20 -19.30
C SER A 121 20.97 20.88 -18.12
N PRO A 122 20.01 21.74 -17.73
CA PRO A 122 19.09 21.47 -16.62
C PRO A 122 18.30 20.16 -16.79
N LEU A 123 17.89 19.85 -18.03
CA LEU A 123 17.19 18.61 -18.39
C LEU A 123 18.03 17.34 -18.18
N SER A 124 19.35 17.44 -17.97
CA SER A 124 20.19 16.28 -17.72
C SER A 124 19.92 15.57 -16.39
N LEU A 125 19.27 16.25 -15.43
CA LEU A 125 18.77 15.64 -14.20
C LEU A 125 17.67 14.58 -14.47
N TRP A 126 16.99 14.67 -15.62
CA TRP A 126 15.97 13.72 -16.09
C TRP A 126 16.49 12.69 -17.11
N HIS A 127 17.81 12.62 -17.32
CA HIS A 127 18.40 11.53 -18.11
C HIS A 127 18.10 10.17 -17.47
N GLY A 128 17.40 9.32 -18.20
CA GLY A 128 16.80 8.07 -17.69
C GLY A 128 15.27 8.06 -17.69
N GLY A 129 14.61 9.21 -17.88
CA GLY A 129 13.16 9.37 -17.79
C GLY A 129 12.35 8.37 -18.61
N MET A 130 12.63 8.23 -19.91
CA MET A 130 11.95 7.23 -20.74
C MET A 130 12.13 5.79 -20.24
N GLY A 131 13.33 5.42 -19.75
CA GLY A 131 13.55 4.10 -19.16
C GLY A 131 12.75 3.88 -17.87
N VAL A 132 12.53 4.94 -17.08
CA VAL A 132 11.64 4.92 -15.91
C VAL A 132 10.17 4.82 -16.33
N LEU A 133 9.74 5.51 -17.38
CA LEU A 133 8.38 5.43 -17.93
C LEU A 133 8.08 4.02 -18.45
N VAL A 134 8.93 3.44 -19.31
CA VAL A 134 8.71 2.10 -19.87
C VAL A 134 8.75 1.03 -18.77
N THR A 135 9.73 1.08 -17.86
CA THR A 135 9.80 0.12 -16.74
C THR A 135 8.63 0.28 -15.76
N GLY A 136 8.09 1.49 -15.59
CA GLY A 136 6.97 1.76 -14.67
C GLY A 136 5.61 1.44 -15.27
N GLY A 137 5.34 1.79 -16.53
CA GLY A 137 4.08 1.54 -17.21
C GLY A 137 3.90 0.08 -17.62
N PHE A 138 4.94 -0.54 -18.20
CA PHE A 138 4.85 -1.88 -18.78
C PHE A 138 5.63 -2.95 -18.00
N GLY A 139 6.72 -2.58 -17.31
CA GLY A 139 7.60 -3.52 -16.61
C GLY A 139 6.96 -4.28 -15.43
N HIS A 140 5.74 -3.92 -15.02
CA HIS A 140 4.93 -4.68 -14.08
C HIS A 140 4.15 -5.83 -14.72
N TYR A 141 3.80 -5.75 -16.01
CA TYR A 141 2.97 -6.76 -16.70
C TYR A 141 3.57 -8.19 -16.67
N PRO A 142 4.88 -8.41 -16.96
CA PRO A 142 5.45 -9.76 -16.90
C PRO A 142 5.38 -10.37 -15.49
N TRP A 143 5.48 -9.55 -14.44
CA TRP A 143 5.36 -10.02 -13.07
C TRP A 143 3.95 -10.55 -12.79
N PHE A 144 2.91 -9.76 -13.13
CA PHE A 144 1.52 -10.16 -12.91
C PHE A 144 1.13 -11.36 -13.76
N TYR A 145 1.54 -11.41 -15.03
CA TYR A 145 1.30 -12.54 -15.93
C TYR A 145 1.89 -13.84 -15.37
N THR A 146 3.19 -13.86 -15.04
CA THR A 146 3.84 -15.05 -14.45
C THR A 146 3.24 -15.42 -13.08
N ASN A 147 2.89 -14.43 -12.24
CA ASN A 147 2.26 -14.68 -10.95
C ASN A 147 0.88 -15.33 -11.10
N ASN A 148 0.09 -14.94 -12.10
CA ASN A 148 -1.25 -15.49 -12.31
C ASN A 148 -1.15 -16.89 -12.93
N LEU A 149 -0.35 -17.06 -13.99
CA LEU A 149 -0.12 -18.35 -14.65
C LEU A 149 0.38 -19.43 -13.68
N LEU A 150 1.34 -19.09 -12.81
CA LEU A 150 1.84 -20.04 -11.80
C LEU A 150 0.86 -20.27 -10.63
N ARG A 151 -0.11 -19.38 -10.39
CA ARG A 151 -1.20 -19.61 -9.41
C ARG A 151 -2.27 -20.55 -9.95
N GLU A 152 -2.40 -20.66 -11.26
CA GLU A 152 -3.32 -21.55 -11.96
C GLU A 152 -2.70 -22.94 -12.15
N ILE A 153 -1.46 -23.01 -12.63
CA ILE A 153 -0.79 -24.30 -12.95
C ILE A 153 -0.31 -25.06 -11.71
N LEU A 154 0.24 -24.40 -10.68
CA LEU A 154 0.82 -25.11 -9.53
C LEU A 154 -0.29 -25.53 -8.54
N PRO A 155 -0.44 -26.82 -8.18
CA PRO A 155 -1.38 -27.23 -7.12
C PRO A 155 -1.01 -26.64 -5.74
N PRO A 156 -1.90 -26.71 -4.74
CA PRO A 156 -1.50 -26.52 -3.34
C PRO A 156 -0.39 -27.52 -2.95
N PHE A 157 0.44 -27.15 -1.97
CA PHE A 157 1.52 -28.02 -1.48
C PHE A 157 1.09 -28.63 -0.15
N GLU A 158 0.90 -29.95 -0.12
CA GLU A 158 0.41 -30.72 1.05
C GLU A 158 1.51 -30.91 2.11
N MET A 159 1.88 -29.82 2.77
CA MET A 159 2.92 -29.77 3.80
C MET A 159 2.65 -28.62 4.78
N ARG A 160 3.13 -28.71 6.04
CA ARG A 160 2.81 -27.78 7.15
C ARG A 160 2.94 -26.28 6.84
N TYR A 161 3.85 -25.90 5.94
CA TYR A 161 4.03 -24.51 5.49
C TYR A 161 3.81 -24.32 3.98
N GLY A 162 3.24 -25.30 3.29
CA GLY A 162 3.20 -25.41 1.82
C GLY A 162 2.54 -24.23 1.13
N LYS A 163 1.46 -23.69 1.69
CA LYS A 163 0.82 -22.45 1.21
C LYS A 163 1.81 -21.27 1.16
N HIS A 164 2.64 -21.10 2.19
CA HIS A 164 3.65 -20.03 2.23
C HIS A 164 4.80 -20.31 1.26
N VAL A 165 5.28 -21.56 1.18
CA VAL A 165 6.33 -21.96 0.23
C VAL A 165 5.88 -21.71 -1.22
N ARG A 166 4.67 -22.13 -1.58
CA ARG A 166 4.05 -21.89 -2.89
C ARG A 166 3.96 -20.39 -3.22
N HIS A 167 3.45 -19.57 -2.29
CA HIS A 167 3.37 -18.11 -2.51
C HIS A 167 4.76 -17.46 -2.65
N ALA A 168 5.76 -17.88 -1.86
CA ALA A 168 7.12 -17.38 -1.94
C ALA A 168 7.79 -17.77 -3.28
N PHE A 169 7.65 -19.03 -3.69
CA PHE A 169 8.16 -19.52 -4.98
C PHE A 169 7.54 -18.76 -6.17
N ILE A 170 6.21 -18.64 -6.22
CA ILE A 170 5.51 -17.90 -7.28
C ILE A 170 5.98 -16.44 -7.33
N GLY A 171 6.03 -15.76 -6.18
CA GLY A 171 6.47 -14.37 -6.10
C GLY A 171 7.93 -14.16 -6.50
N PHE A 172 8.82 -15.09 -6.14
CA PHE A 172 10.23 -15.07 -6.54
C PHE A 172 10.40 -15.31 -8.04
N THR A 173 9.82 -16.38 -8.60
CA THR A 173 9.90 -16.71 -10.03
C THR A 173 9.34 -15.58 -10.90
N SER A 174 8.21 -14.99 -10.52
CA SER A 174 7.63 -13.82 -11.20
C SER A 174 8.56 -12.60 -11.15
N SER A 175 9.30 -12.43 -10.05
CA SER A 175 10.30 -11.37 -9.91
C SER A 175 11.53 -11.62 -10.78
N VAL A 176 11.99 -12.87 -10.92
CA VAL A 176 13.10 -13.26 -11.81
C VAL A 176 12.74 -12.99 -13.29
N VAL A 177 11.56 -13.44 -13.74
CA VAL A 177 11.09 -13.24 -15.12
C VAL A 177 10.97 -11.75 -15.45
N ALA A 178 10.28 -10.97 -14.61
CA ALA A 178 10.12 -9.54 -14.81
C ALA A 178 11.46 -8.79 -14.72
N ASP A 179 12.38 -9.24 -13.87
CA ASP A 179 13.70 -8.60 -13.75
C ASP A 179 14.63 -8.88 -14.93
N ALA A 180 14.57 -10.07 -15.52
CA ALA A 180 15.29 -10.39 -16.75
C ALA A 180 14.79 -9.52 -17.91
N ILE A 181 13.49 -9.56 -18.20
CA ILE A 181 12.85 -8.81 -19.31
C ILE A 181 13.12 -7.30 -19.20
N CYS A 182 13.08 -6.74 -17.99
CA CYS A 182 13.33 -5.31 -17.78
C CYS A 182 14.82 -4.94 -17.65
N ASN A 183 15.77 -5.89 -17.66
CA ASN A 183 17.17 -5.58 -17.37
C ASN A 183 17.84 -4.64 -18.41
N PRO A 184 17.68 -4.84 -19.73
CA PRO A 184 18.26 -3.95 -20.75
C PRO A 184 17.85 -2.49 -20.56
N ILE A 185 16.58 -2.22 -20.28
CA ILE A 185 16.05 -0.86 -20.07
C ILE A 185 16.73 -0.21 -18.86
N ARG A 186 16.99 -0.97 -17.79
CA ARG A 186 17.65 -0.49 -16.57
C ARG A 186 19.14 -0.24 -16.79
N VAL A 187 19.84 -1.15 -17.48
CA VAL A 187 21.25 -0.99 -17.89
C VAL A 187 21.42 0.30 -18.72
N LEU A 188 20.54 0.53 -19.70
CA LEU A 188 20.56 1.74 -20.55
C LEU A 188 20.20 3.02 -19.77
N LYS A 189 19.17 2.97 -18.92
CA LYS A 189 18.79 4.06 -18.00
C LYS A 189 19.98 4.51 -17.16
N VAL A 190 20.66 3.57 -16.51
CA VAL A 190 21.80 3.88 -15.62
C VAL A 190 22.99 4.40 -16.42
N ASN A 191 23.27 3.83 -17.59
CA ASN A 191 24.34 4.33 -18.47
C ASN A 191 24.14 5.78 -18.91
N ARG A 192 22.92 6.14 -19.32
CA ARG A 192 22.57 7.51 -19.77
C ARG A 192 22.52 8.51 -18.62
N GLN A 193 22.01 8.09 -17.46
CA GLN A 193 21.93 8.89 -16.24
C GLN A 193 23.32 9.22 -15.66
N THR A 194 24.24 8.24 -15.68
CA THR A 194 25.59 8.36 -15.08
C THR A 194 26.72 8.67 -16.06
N SER A 195 26.47 8.74 -17.37
CA SER A 195 27.48 9.26 -18.31
C SER A 195 27.88 10.69 -17.93
N LEU A 196 29.17 11.02 -18.06
CA LEU A 196 29.67 12.38 -17.82
C LEU A 196 29.18 13.34 -18.91
N THR A 197 29.13 12.85 -20.15
CA THR A 197 28.60 13.54 -21.33
C THR A 197 27.08 13.37 -21.46
N ARG A 198 26.46 14.12 -22.37
CA ARG A 198 25.12 13.78 -22.88
C ARG A 198 25.29 12.63 -23.88
N ILE A 199 24.52 11.56 -23.72
CA ILE A 199 24.38 10.45 -24.67
C ILE A 199 22.89 10.13 -24.83
N SER A 200 22.49 9.59 -25.99
CA SER A 200 21.16 9.05 -26.24
C SER A 200 21.01 7.64 -25.63
N TYR A 201 19.93 6.94 -25.94
CA TYR A 201 19.83 5.50 -25.61
C TYR A 201 20.47 4.60 -26.67
N LEU A 202 20.60 5.06 -27.92
CA LEU A 202 21.20 4.30 -29.01
C LEU A 202 22.71 4.22 -28.84
N ASP A 203 23.40 5.35 -28.65
CA ASP A 203 24.84 5.38 -28.35
C ASP A 203 25.16 4.70 -27.00
N ALA A 204 24.24 4.73 -26.03
CA ALA A 204 24.37 3.93 -24.80
C ALA A 204 24.23 2.42 -25.04
N ALA A 205 23.47 1.98 -26.05
CA ALA A 205 23.35 0.57 -26.44
C ALA A 205 24.53 0.12 -27.30
N GLN A 206 24.86 0.88 -28.35
CA GLN A 206 26.00 0.65 -29.23
C GLN A 206 27.30 0.56 -28.43
N GLY A 207 27.57 1.50 -27.52
CA GLY A 207 28.75 1.49 -26.66
C GLY A 207 28.82 0.37 -25.62
N ILE A 208 27.77 -0.44 -25.47
CA ILE A 208 27.77 -1.72 -24.72
C ILE A 208 27.93 -2.89 -25.70
N ILE A 209 27.17 -2.91 -26.79
CA ILE A 209 27.21 -3.97 -27.82
C ILE A 209 28.62 -4.09 -28.42
N GLN A 210 29.30 -2.97 -28.69
CA GLN A 210 30.69 -2.93 -29.17
C GLN A 210 31.73 -3.47 -28.17
N LYS A 211 31.37 -3.69 -26.90
CA LYS A 211 32.29 -4.12 -25.83
C LYS A 211 31.98 -5.50 -25.26
N GLU A 212 30.71 -5.86 -25.19
CA GLU A 212 30.19 -7.05 -24.51
C GLU A 212 29.10 -7.78 -25.32
N GLY A 213 28.90 -7.39 -26.59
CA GLY A 213 27.82 -7.88 -27.43
C GLY A 213 26.42 -7.55 -26.90
N VAL A 214 25.39 -8.13 -27.52
CA VAL A 214 24.00 -7.96 -27.10
C VAL A 214 23.76 -8.51 -25.68
N MET A 215 24.52 -9.53 -25.27
CA MET A 215 24.47 -10.10 -23.93
C MET A 215 24.90 -9.13 -22.82
N GLY A 216 25.71 -8.10 -23.13
CA GLY A 216 26.01 -7.01 -22.19
C GLY A 216 24.77 -6.24 -21.75
N LEU A 217 23.73 -6.12 -22.60
CA LEU A 217 22.48 -5.46 -22.24
C LEU A 217 21.62 -6.29 -21.28
N TRP A 218 21.61 -7.62 -21.44
CA TRP A 218 20.78 -8.52 -20.64
C TRP A 218 21.44 -8.96 -19.33
N SER A 219 22.73 -9.30 -19.35
CA SER A 219 23.41 -9.97 -18.22
C SER A 219 23.89 -9.04 -17.11
N ARG A 220 24.26 -7.80 -17.43
CA ARG A 220 24.85 -6.82 -16.49
C ARG A 220 24.03 -6.67 -15.22
N GLY A 221 24.63 -6.93 -14.06
CA GLY A 221 24.00 -6.79 -12.74
C GLY A 221 22.82 -7.73 -12.43
N LEU A 222 22.35 -8.55 -13.38
CA LEU A 222 21.12 -9.36 -13.23
C LEU A 222 21.23 -10.37 -12.09
N LYS A 223 22.33 -11.12 -12.00
CA LYS A 223 22.58 -12.09 -10.92
C LYS A 223 22.54 -11.43 -9.54
N THR A 224 23.21 -10.28 -9.39
CA THR A 224 23.22 -9.46 -8.17
C THR A 224 21.84 -8.93 -7.81
N ARG A 225 21.04 -8.58 -8.81
CA ARG A 225 19.67 -8.11 -8.62
C ARG A 225 18.74 -9.21 -8.11
N ILE A 226 18.80 -10.40 -8.71
CA ILE A 226 18.02 -11.57 -8.30
C ILE A 226 18.36 -11.92 -6.84
N LEU A 227 19.65 -11.97 -6.50
CA LEU A 227 20.12 -12.16 -5.12
C LEU A 227 19.59 -11.05 -4.19
N ALA A 228 19.74 -9.78 -4.55
CA ALA A 228 19.29 -8.66 -3.73
C ALA A 228 17.77 -8.68 -3.49
N ASN A 229 16.98 -9.07 -4.49
CA ASN A 229 15.52 -9.16 -4.35
C ASN A 229 15.09 -10.40 -3.55
N GLY A 230 15.77 -11.54 -3.69
CA GLY A 230 15.56 -12.71 -2.83
C GLY A 230 15.85 -12.40 -1.35
N VAL A 231 17.03 -11.84 -1.06
CA VAL A 231 17.40 -11.41 0.31
C VAL A 231 16.43 -10.35 0.84
N GLN A 232 15.97 -9.42 0.00
CA GLN A 232 14.95 -8.41 0.40
C GLN A 232 13.61 -9.05 0.76
N GLY A 233 13.18 -10.10 0.05
CA GLY A 233 11.97 -10.86 0.36
C GLY A 233 12.06 -11.62 1.69
N SER A 234 13.19 -12.28 1.93
CA SER A 234 13.46 -12.99 3.19
C SER A 234 13.55 -12.05 4.38
N LEU A 235 14.34 -10.97 4.27
CA LEU A 235 14.46 -9.95 5.32
C LEU A 235 13.15 -9.23 5.60
N PHE A 236 12.30 -9.01 4.58
CA PHE A 236 10.97 -8.46 4.82
C PHE A 236 10.09 -9.46 5.59
N THR A 237 10.04 -10.72 5.16
CA THR A 237 9.21 -11.76 5.80
C THR A 237 9.59 -12.00 7.26
N VAL A 238 10.88 -12.13 7.56
CA VAL A 238 11.39 -12.36 8.93
C VAL A 238 11.29 -11.08 9.76
N GLY A 239 11.76 -9.94 9.21
CA GLY A 239 11.74 -8.67 9.91
C GLY A 239 10.32 -8.19 10.25
N TRP A 240 9.35 -8.36 9.34
CA TRP A 240 7.96 -7.98 9.61
C TRP A 240 7.33 -8.82 10.73
N ARG A 241 7.62 -10.13 10.78
CA ARG A 241 7.17 -10.98 11.91
C ARG A 241 7.76 -10.51 13.23
N TYR A 242 9.08 -10.38 13.31
CA TYR A 242 9.78 -9.90 14.50
C TYR A 242 9.31 -8.52 14.96
N PHE A 243 9.09 -7.57 14.04
CA PHE A 243 8.54 -6.26 14.39
C PHE A 243 7.07 -6.34 14.81
N SER A 244 6.24 -7.18 14.19
CA SER A 244 4.86 -7.41 14.63
C SER A 244 4.81 -7.99 16.04
N GLU A 245 5.64 -8.99 16.33
CA GLU A 245 5.81 -9.60 17.66
C GLU A 245 6.29 -8.56 18.69
N LEU A 246 7.31 -7.76 18.37
CA LEU A 246 7.80 -6.68 19.23
C LEU A 246 6.83 -5.51 19.43
N PHE A 247 5.93 -5.24 18.47
CA PHE A 247 4.91 -4.20 18.63
C PHE A 247 3.70 -4.74 19.41
N SER A 248 3.33 -6.00 19.23
CA SER A 248 2.35 -6.66 20.10
C SER A 248 2.85 -6.77 21.54
N GLY A 249 4.11 -7.17 21.75
CA GLY A 249 4.71 -7.26 23.09
C GLY A 249 4.80 -5.91 23.79
N ARG A 250 5.41 -4.89 23.16
CA ARG A 250 5.51 -3.56 23.78
C ARG A 250 4.17 -2.83 23.95
N ALA A 251 3.16 -3.12 23.12
CA ALA A 251 1.82 -2.61 23.36
C ALA A 251 1.17 -3.23 24.61
N VAL A 252 1.58 -4.43 25.04
CA VAL A 252 1.19 -5.00 26.33
C VAL A 252 2.02 -4.38 27.46
N GLU A 253 3.34 -4.29 27.32
CA GLU A 253 4.24 -3.71 28.35
C GLU A 253 3.92 -2.24 28.66
N GLU A 254 3.74 -1.37 27.65
CA GLU A 254 3.36 0.04 27.85
C GLU A 254 1.98 0.16 28.51
N MET A 255 1.07 -0.81 28.27
CA MET A 255 -0.27 -0.84 28.86
C MET A 255 -0.24 -1.30 30.32
N GLU A 256 0.57 -2.30 30.68
CA GLU A 256 0.81 -2.67 32.08
C GLU A 256 1.50 -1.56 32.88
N MET A 257 2.47 -0.87 32.27
CA MET A 257 3.23 0.18 32.96
C MET A 257 2.37 1.43 33.20
N THR A 258 1.58 1.86 32.21
CA THR A 258 0.64 2.99 32.38
C THR A 258 -0.53 2.66 33.32
N MET A 259 -0.88 1.38 33.51
CA MET A 259 -1.82 0.97 34.57
C MET A 259 -1.23 1.06 35.99
N LYS A 260 0.09 0.98 36.16
CA LYS A 260 0.75 1.11 37.47
C LYS A 260 0.91 2.57 37.91
N ASP A 261 1.25 3.47 37.00
CA ASP A 261 1.53 4.89 37.32
C ASP A 261 0.26 5.79 37.38
N GLY A 262 -0.94 5.24 37.13
CA GLY A 262 -2.22 5.95 37.27
C GLY A 262 -2.49 7.08 36.25
N ALA A 263 -1.55 7.35 35.35
CA ALA A 263 -1.63 8.43 34.36
C ALA A 263 -2.42 8.02 33.12
N SER A 264 -3.51 8.72 32.83
CA SER A 264 -4.39 8.43 31.69
C SER A 264 -3.67 8.60 30.32
N PRO A 265 -3.53 7.54 29.50
CA PRO A 265 -2.75 7.60 28.28
C PRO A 265 -3.44 8.41 27.17
N ALA A 266 -2.74 9.43 26.65
CA ALA A 266 -3.24 10.28 25.57
C ALA A 266 -3.40 9.50 24.26
N LYS A 267 -4.61 9.48 23.69
CA LYS A 267 -4.99 8.79 22.45
C LYS A 267 -3.98 9.01 21.31
N ARG A 268 -3.18 7.97 21.00
CA ARG A 268 -2.57 7.81 19.68
C ARG A 268 -3.50 6.97 18.80
N ARG A 269 -3.73 7.44 17.56
CA ARG A 269 -4.55 6.73 16.57
C ARG A 269 -3.76 5.52 16.05
N PRO A 270 -4.36 4.32 15.91
CA PRO A 270 -3.68 3.18 15.30
C PRO A 270 -3.16 3.52 13.90
N LEU A 271 -1.95 3.07 13.58
CA LEU A 271 -1.44 3.09 12.21
C LEU A 271 -2.14 1.98 11.40
N PRO A 272 -2.63 2.26 10.17
CA PRO A 272 -3.22 1.22 9.34
C PRO A 272 -2.18 0.17 8.93
N ALA A 273 -2.53 -1.10 9.01
CA ALA A 273 -1.61 -2.23 8.82
C ALA A 273 -1.14 -2.45 7.36
N GLU A 274 -1.63 -1.66 6.41
CA GLU A 274 -1.37 -1.79 4.97
C GLU A 274 -0.17 -0.94 4.50
N LEU A 275 1.01 -1.20 5.07
CA LEU A 275 2.28 -0.57 4.65
C LEU A 275 3.45 -1.57 4.57
N GLY A 276 3.16 -2.76 4.03
CA GLY A 276 4.05 -3.93 4.10
C GLY A 276 4.06 -4.85 2.88
N GLY A 277 4.12 -4.31 1.64
CA GLY A 277 4.28 -5.18 0.47
C GLY A 277 4.67 -4.47 -0.84
N PRO A 278 5.09 -5.22 -1.87
CA PRO A 278 4.80 -4.80 -3.24
C PRO A 278 3.27 -4.75 -3.39
N VAL A 279 2.73 -3.62 -3.86
CA VAL A 279 1.28 -3.48 -4.09
C VAL A 279 0.88 -4.46 -5.19
N ALA A 280 0.34 -5.60 -4.78
CA ALA A 280 -0.27 -6.57 -5.68
C ALA A 280 -1.61 -5.99 -6.11
N LEU A 281 -1.59 -5.25 -7.22
CA LEU A 281 -2.80 -4.88 -7.96
C LEU A 281 -3.64 -6.16 -8.17
N THR A 282 -4.96 -6.02 -8.02
CA THR A 282 -5.88 -7.15 -7.92
C THR A 282 -5.75 -8.09 -9.12
N PRO A 283 -5.82 -9.42 -8.90
CA PRO A 283 -5.74 -10.38 -9.99
C PRO A 283 -6.90 -10.16 -10.95
N MET A 284 -6.61 -10.16 -12.26
CA MET A 284 -7.67 -10.19 -13.25
C MET A 284 -8.36 -11.55 -13.20
N THR A 285 -9.69 -11.55 -13.07
CA THR A 285 -10.51 -12.72 -13.36
C THR A 285 -10.41 -13.04 -14.85
N PRO A 286 -10.20 -14.31 -15.25
CA PRO A 286 -10.24 -14.69 -16.65
C PRO A 286 -11.68 -14.58 -17.16
N THR A 287 -11.96 -13.59 -18.00
CA THR A 287 -13.23 -13.53 -18.75
C THR A 287 -13.22 -14.69 -19.74
N GLY A 288 -14.15 -15.63 -19.59
CA GLY A 288 -14.19 -16.83 -20.43
C GLY A 288 -14.36 -16.50 -21.91
N LEU A 289 -13.50 -17.06 -22.76
CA LEU A 289 -13.65 -16.98 -24.21
C LEU A 289 -14.73 -17.98 -24.65
N ALA A 290 -16.00 -17.61 -24.43
CA ALA A 290 -17.14 -18.41 -24.85
C ALA A 290 -17.15 -18.52 -26.38
N SER A 291 -17.00 -19.74 -26.90
CA SER A 291 -16.97 -20.00 -28.33
C SER A 291 -18.29 -19.57 -28.98
N ALA A 292 -18.20 -18.80 -30.07
CA ALA A 292 -19.35 -18.56 -30.93
C ALA A 292 -19.77 -19.88 -31.59
N LYS A 293 -21.02 -20.30 -31.39
CA LYS A 293 -21.64 -21.33 -32.21
C LYS A 293 -22.15 -20.67 -33.49
N GLU A 294 -21.54 -21.03 -34.61
CA GLU A 294 -22.18 -20.92 -35.92
C GLU A 294 -22.52 -22.33 -36.42
N SER A 295 -23.56 -22.47 -37.23
CA SER A 295 -24.26 -23.73 -37.44
C SER A 295 -24.35 -24.14 -38.91
N ALA A 296 -23.98 -25.39 -39.23
CA ALA A 296 -24.77 -26.36 -39.99
C ALA A 296 -23.90 -27.50 -40.57
N ASN A 297 -24.48 -28.72 -40.61
CA ASN A 297 -24.04 -29.88 -41.41
C ASN A 297 -22.62 -30.46 -41.12
N GLU A 298 -22.31 -31.72 -41.44
CA GLU A 298 -23.12 -32.80 -42.05
C GLU A 298 -22.78 -34.21 -41.52
N LYS A 299 -23.65 -35.18 -41.82
CA LYS A 299 -23.51 -36.67 -41.86
C LYS A 299 -22.16 -37.30 -41.41
N GLY A 300 -22.21 -38.29 -40.51
CA GLY A 300 -21.10 -39.25 -40.30
C GLY A 300 -21.42 -40.42 -39.34
N LYS A 301 -21.60 -41.64 -39.87
CA LYS A 301 -21.96 -42.85 -39.10
C LYS A 301 -20.77 -43.53 -38.40
N SER A 302 -21.07 -44.25 -37.30
CA SER A 302 -20.42 -45.54 -36.88
C SER A 302 -18.97 -45.48 -36.31
N LYS A 303 -18.46 -46.45 -35.52
CA LYS A 303 -19.05 -47.66 -34.90
C LYS A 303 -18.25 -48.13 -33.65
N ALA A 304 -18.98 -48.72 -32.69
CA ALA A 304 -18.70 -49.85 -31.77
C ALA A 304 -17.26 -50.38 -31.43
N GLY A 305 -17.15 -50.94 -30.21
CA GLY A 305 -15.98 -51.65 -29.62
C GLY A 305 -15.57 -50.97 -28.30
N ASP A 306 -15.66 -51.53 -27.08
CA ASP A 306 -15.55 -52.90 -26.54
C ASP A 306 -14.11 -53.47 -26.66
N SER A 307 -13.44 -54.04 -25.64
CA SER A 307 -13.88 -54.44 -24.29
C SER A 307 -12.70 -54.57 -23.27
N LYS A 308 -13.03 -54.68 -21.97
CA LYS A 308 -12.40 -55.53 -20.90
C LYS A 308 -10.86 -55.44 -20.64
N ARG A 309 -10.40 -55.16 -19.39
CA ARG A 309 -10.11 -56.12 -18.27
C ARG A 309 -8.72 -56.80 -18.42
N GLY A 310 -7.84 -56.90 -17.40
CA GLY A 310 -7.95 -56.53 -15.98
C GLY A 310 -6.65 -56.72 -15.17
N LYS A 311 -6.76 -56.98 -13.86
CA LYS A 311 -5.68 -56.95 -12.83
C LYS A 311 -4.60 -58.05 -12.97
N ARG A 312 -3.38 -57.78 -12.46
CA ARG A 312 -2.53 -58.71 -11.67
C ARG A 312 -1.45 -57.95 -10.85
N GLY A 313 -0.82 -58.64 -9.89
CA GLY A 313 0.14 -58.08 -8.90
C GLY A 313 1.58 -58.62 -9.01
N PRO A 314 2.47 -58.29 -8.06
CA PRO A 314 3.94 -58.46 -8.13
C PRO A 314 4.43 -59.80 -7.54
N PRO A 315 5.74 -60.18 -7.66
CA PRO A 315 6.78 -59.78 -6.66
C PRO A 315 8.23 -59.65 -7.24
N GLY A 316 9.24 -59.36 -6.40
CA GLY A 316 10.67 -59.70 -6.69
C GLY A 316 11.76 -58.69 -6.26
N LEU A 317 12.83 -59.19 -5.62
CA LEU A 317 14.01 -58.44 -5.11
C LEU A 317 15.09 -58.16 -6.18
N LEU A 318 15.99 -57.19 -5.93
CA LEU A 318 17.46 -57.39 -5.75
C LEU A 318 18.24 -56.07 -5.49
N VAL A 319 19.40 -56.17 -4.79
CA VAL A 319 20.36 -55.08 -4.44
C VAL A 319 21.78 -55.66 -4.32
N PRO A 320 22.81 -54.98 -4.86
CA PRO A 320 24.00 -54.53 -4.08
C PRO A 320 24.15 -52.98 -4.15
N ALA A 321 24.66 -52.23 -3.15
CA ALA A 321 25.95 -52.27 -2.43
C ALA A 321 27.15 -51.85 -3.31
N GLU A 322 28.07 -50.94 -2.92
CA GLU A 322 28.13 -49.97 -1.79
C GLU A 322 28.99 -48.74 -2.26
N SER A 323 29.74 -47.87 -1.54
CA SER A 323 30.30 -47.76 -0.17
C SER A 323 30.75 -46.30 0.17
N GLU A 324 30.54 -45.86 1.42
CA GLU A 324 31.51 -45.16 2.33
C GLU A 324 32.26 -43.86 1.89
N VAL A 325 32.84 -43.01 2.76
CA VAL A 325 33.30 -43.11 4.18
C VAL A 325 32.79 -41.90 5.01
N ALA A 326 32.74 -42.03 6.35
CA ALA A 326 32.37 -40.97 7.29
C ALA A 326 33.27 -40.89 8.55
N ALA A 327 33.07 -39.80 9.31
CA ALA A 327 33.36 -39.61 10.75
C ALA A 327 34.81 -39.39 11.27
N SER A 328 34.98 -38.26 11.97
CA SER A 328 35.86 -38.01 13.14
C SER A 328 35.57 -36.59 13.65
N MET A 329 35.50 -36.23 14.94
CA MET A 329 35.60 -36.96 16.21
C MET A 329 34.66 -36.30 17.26
N ARG A 330 34.69 -36.76 18.53
CA ARG A 330 33.83 -36.25 19.62
C ARG A 330 34.64 -36.00 20.90
N GLU A 331 34.11 -35.11 21.75
CA GLU A 331 34.38 -34.95 23.20
C GLU A 331 35.79 -34.52 23.67
N VAL A 332 35.83 -33.52 24.57
CA VAL A 332 36.29 -33.69 25.98
C VAL A 332 36.05 -32.38 26.77
N ARG A 333 35.33 -32.50 27.91
CA ARG A 333 35.27 -31.68 29.15
C ARG A 333 35.28 -30.13 29.10
N GLY A 334 34.46 -29.51 29.97
CA GLY A 334 34.54 -28.10 30.38
C GLY A 334 34.87 -27.96 31.88
N ILE A 335 34.90 -26.72 32.40
CA ILE A 335 35.13 -26.36 33.82
C ILE A 335 34.44 -25.00 34.13
N SER A 336 33.90 -24.89 35.35
CA SER A 336 33.43 -23.70 36.11
C SER A 336 32.81 -22.48 35.41
N ASP A 337 31.51 -22.30 35.67
CA ASP A 337 30.91 -21.17 36.40
C ASP A 337 31.83 -19.98 36.81
N ASP A 338 31.33 -18.74 36.64
CA ASP A 338 31.31 -17.71 37.70
C ASP A 338 30.24 -16.64 37.38
N ASP A 339 29.69 -15.98 38.41
CA ASP A 339 28.60 -14.99 38.33
C ASP A 339 29.10 -13.52 38.29
N SER A 340 28.31 -12.59 37.73
CA SER A 340 28.24 -11.20 38.26
C SER A 340 27.17 -10.32 37.59
N ASP A 341 26.51 -9.49 38.41
CA ASP A 341 25.37 -8.65 38.04
C ASP A 341 25.72 -7.28 37.41
N ALA A 342 25.12 -7.03 36.25
CA ALA A 342 24.43 -5.78 35.91
C ALA A 342 25.18 -4.42 36.16
N PRO A 343 24.54 -3.27 36.53
CA PRO A 343 24.39 -2.22 35.52
C PRO A 343 24.86 -0.82 35.94
N LEU A 344 25.37 -0.02 34.98
CA LEU A 344 25.58 1.41 35.23
C LEU A 344 25.34 2.31 34.02
N ALA A 345 24.26 3.09 34.11
CA ALA A 345 24.02 4.27 33.28
C ALA A 345 24.11 5.54 34.13
N LYS A 346 24.35 6.68 33.48
CA LYS A 346 24.59 8.04 34.03
C LYS A 346 26.03 8.32 34.47
N MET A 347 26.74 9.09 33.65
CA MET A 347 27.35 10.33 34.16
C MET A 347 27.10 11.47 33.17
N ILE A 348 26.91 12.69 33.68
CA ILE A 348 26.27 13.81 32.97
C ILE A 348 27.19 15.04 32.99
N LYS A 349 27.27 15.75 31.85
CA LYS A 349 27.80 17.13 31.67
C LYS A 349 29.14 17.48 32.37
N LYS A 350 30.20 17.67 31.57
CA LYS A 350 30.87 19.00 31.42
C LYS A 350 32.07 18.94 30.45
N ARG A 351 31.95 19.61 29.30
CA ARG A 351 32.69 20.86 28.96
C ARG A 351 32.25 21.36 27.57
N ARG A 352 32.26 22.68 27.40
CA ARG A 352 31.89 23.43 26.18
C ARG A 352 32.74 24.70 26.19
N ALA A 353 33.09 25.22 25.01
CA ALA A 353 34.17 26.22 24.80
C ALA A 353 35.59 25.65 25.07
N THR A 354 36.67 26.17 24.48
CA THR A 354 36.80 27.44 23.73
C THR A 354 37.73 27.27 22.51
N ALA A 355 37.62 28.15 21.51
CA ALA A 355 38.65 28.41 20.50
C ALA A 355 39.25 29.80 20.76
N PRO A 356 40.48 30.12 20.28
CA PRO A 356 40.54 31.03 19.13
C PRO A 356 41.77 30.90 18.19
N ALA A 357 41.69 31.64 17.07
CA ALA A 357 42.77 32.36 16.36
C ALA A 357 44.08 31.67 15.90
N ARG A 358 44.06 31.20 14.64
CA ARG A 358 44.79 31.81 13.49
C ARG A 358 46.17 32.48 13.75
N LEU A 359 47.24 31.91 13.19
CA LEU A 359 48.46 32.64 12.79
C LEU A 359 49.10 32.10 11.48
N THR A 360 49.44 33.02 10.58
CA THR A 360 50.32 32.96 9.38
C THR A 360 50.81 34.43 9.16
N PRO A 361 51.97 34.76 8.54
CA PRO A 361 52.50 34.18 7.28
C PRO A 361 54.06 34.14 7.10
N ALA A 362 54.52 33.65 5.94
CA ALA A 362 55.81 33.99 5.30
C ALA A 362 55.75 33.74 3.76
N LYS A 363 56.75 34.17 2.98
CA LYS A 363 56.75 34.21 1.49
C LYS A 363 58.07 33.69 0.85
N ALA A 364 58.01 33.52 -0.48
CA ALA A 364 59.09 33.53 -1.50
C ALA A 364 59.62 32.14 -1.95
N LYS A 365 60.18 31.96 -3.16
CA LYS A 365 60.60 32.90 -4.24
C LYS A 365 59.97 32.57 -5.63
N GLN A 366 60.28 33.38 -6.64
CA GLN A 366 59.85 33.27 -8.06
C GLN A 366 60.91 32.57 -8.94
N ALA A 367 60.52 32.14 -10.14
CA ALA A 367 61.37 32.08 -11.34
C ALA A 367 60.54 32.31 -12.62
N LYS A 368 61.15 32.80 -13.71
CA LYS A 368 60.53 33.06 -15.04
C LYS A 368 61.54 32.81 -16.18
N SER A 369 61.10 32.16 -17.26
CA SER A 369 61.74 32.16 -18.60
C SER A 369 60.89 31.33 -19.58
N ARG A 370 61.02 31.41 -20.92
CA ARG A 370 61.26 32.51 -21.89
C ARG A 370 60.83 31.96 -23.27
N ALA A 371 60.37 32.80 -24.20
CA ALA A 371 59.50 32.36 -25.32
C ALA A 371 60.18 32.19 -26.71
N THR A 372 59.53 31.38 -27.58
CA THR A 372 59.40 31.50 -29.07
C THR A 372 60.65 31.40 -29.97
N PRO A 373 60.57 31.37 -31.33
CA PRO A 373 59.40 31.27 -32.27
C PRO A 373 59.54 30.24 -33.44
N GLY A 374 58.49 30.15 -34.29
CA GLY A 374 58.57 29.79 -35.74
C GLY A 374 57.43 28.87 -36.23
N ALA A 375 56.97 28.88 -37.49
CA ALA A 375 56.93 29.90 -38.56
C ALA A 375 55.88 29.47 -39.64
N THR A 376 55.36 30.42 -40.43
CA THR A 376 54.29 30.31 -41.47
C THR A 376 54.87 29.98 -42.89
N PRO A 377 54.16 29.94 -44.06
CA PRO A 377 52.85 30.57 -44.42
C PRO A 377 51.92 29.94 -45.51
N GLY A 378 50.78 30.64 -45.76
CA GLY A 378 50.03 30.65 -47.04
C GLY A 378 48.55 30.21 -46.96
N ALA A 379 47.57 30.82 -47.66
CA ALA A 379 47.47 32.14 -48.32
C ALA A 379 45.98 32.54 -48.52
N THR A 380 45.70 33.83 -48.73
CA THR A 380 44.36 34.49 -48.92
C THR A 380 44.19 34.95 -50.40
N PRO A 381 43.19 35.78 -50.84
CA PRO A 381 41.81 36.11 -50.37
C PRO A 381 40.73 36.10 -51.51
N ALA A 382 39.48 36.50 -51.23
CA ALA A 382 38.55 37.17 -52.18
C ALA A 382 37.39 37.89 -51.45
N ALA A 383 36.63 38.78 -52.12
CA ALA A 383 35.63 39.68 -51.49
C ALA A 383 34.27 39.80 -52.25
N THR A 384 33.30 40.46 -51.61
CA THR A 384 31.90 40.72 -52.04
C THR A 384 31.75 41.68 -53.24
N PRO A 385 30.59 41.69 -53.96
CA PRO A 385 29.61 42.78 -53.71
C PRO A 385 28.10 42.50 -53.98
N VAL A 386 27.26 42.98 -53.05
CA VAL A 386 26.05 43.85 -53.19
C VAL A 386 25.06 43.73 -54.40
N LYS A 387 23.76 43.60 -54.08
CA LYS A 387 22.58 44.38 -54.57
C LYS A 387 21.36 44.04 -53.66
N SER A 388 20.73 44.96 -52.91
CA SER A 388 19.63 45.90 -53.25
C SER A 388 18.40 45.21 -53.87
N THR A 389 17.17 45.36 -53.37
CA THR A 389 16.39 46.59 -53.05
C THR A 389 15.62 46.49 -51.71
N ALA A 390 15.40 47.53 -50.87
CA ALA A 390 14.69 48.83 -51.00
C ALA A 390 13.15 48.71 -50.78
N LYS A 391 12.41 49.62 -50.10
CA LYS A 391 12.75 50.82 -49.27
C LYS A 391 11.49 51.33 -48.50
N ALA A 392 11.68 51.96 -47.33
CA ALA A 392 10.92 53.15 -46.83
C ALA A 392 9.37 53.04 -46.56
N ARG A 393 8.69 53.93 -45.79
CA ARG A 393 9.12 55.09 -44.97
C ARG A 393 8.16 55.46 -43.80
N GLU A 394 8.73 56.27 -42.89
CA GLU A 394 8.22 57.24 -41.88
C GLU A 394 6.76 57.78 -42.03
N SER A 395 6.08 58.35 -41.01
CA SER A 395 6.61 59.33 -40.03
C SER A 395 5.77 59.62 -38.75
N LYS A 396 6.47 60.06 -37.67
CA LYS A 396 6.25 61.17 -36.69
C LYS A 396 4.81 61.57 -36.26
N ALA A 397 4.49 61.98 -35.01
CA ALA A 397 5.25 62.30 -33.77
C ALA A 397 4.34 62.03 -32.51
N THR A 398 4.36 62.63 -31.29
CA THR A 398 4.98 63.85 -30.68
C THR A 398 5.04 63.81 -29.12
N GLY A 399 6.20 64.15 -28.53
CA GLY A 399 6.37 64.70 -27.15
C GLY A 399 6.09 63.80 -25.92
N ARG A 400 6.34 64.23 -24.66
CA ARG A 400 7.47 65.03 -24.10
C ARG A 400 7.53 64.95 -22.53
N SER A 401 8.46 64.15 -21.99
CA SER A 401 9.28 64.44 -20.76
C SER A 401 8.67 64.62 -19.33
N LYS A 402 9.09 63.72 -18.40
CA LYS A 402 9.41 63.90 -16.93
C LYS A 402 8.23 64.07 -15.92
N ARG A 403 8.16 63.35 -14.77
CA ARG A 403 8.92 63.41 -13.45
C ARG A 403 8.52 64.66 -12.61
N THR A 404 8.23 64.67 -11.30
CA THR A 404 8.68 63.87 -10.12
C THR A 404 7.77 64.03 -8.87
N ILE A 405 7.59 62.95 -8.07
CA ILE A 405 7.41 62.74 -6.57
C ILE A 405 7.10 63.95 -5.62
N VAL A 406 6.28 63.77 -4.54
CA VAL A 406 6.52 64.13 -3.07
C VAL A 406 5.24 64.32 -2.18
N VAL A 407 5.06 63.50 -1.10
CA VAL A 407 4.52 63.79 0.30
C VAL A 407 3.05 64.32 0.48
N SER A 408 2.23 64.10 1.54
CA SER A 408 2.30 63.35 2.84
C SER A 408 0.91 62.85 3.35
N GLN A 409 0.91 62.20 4.54
CA GLN A 409 -0.01 62.26 5.73
C GLN A 409 -1.37 63.02 5.68
N GLU A 410 -2.40 62.84 6.54
CA GLU A 410 -2.87 61.95 7.66
C GLU A 410 -4.31 62.47 8.03
N ASP A 411 -5.22 61.88 8.81
CA ASP A 411 -5.51 60.52 9.36
C ASP A 411 -6.98 60.54 9.91
N ALA A 412 -7.39 59.53 10.68
CA ALA A 412 -8.38 59.55 11.79
C ALA A 412 -9.84 59.09 11.53
N ASN A 413 -10.20 58.13 12.40
CA ASN A 413 -11.52 57.67 12.87
C ASN A 413 -12.37 58.85 13.48
N PRO A 414 -13.65 58.72 13.95
CA PRO A 414 -14.48 57.50 14.09
C PRO A 414 -16.04 57.62 13.89
N SER A 415 -16.72 56.47 14.00
CA SER A 415 -18.04 56.25 14.65
C SER A 415 -19.29 57.12 14.34
N LYS A 416 -20.39 56.45 13.89
CA LYS A 416 -21.65 56.26 14.66
C LYS A 416 -22.66 55.34 13.93
N LYS A 417 -23.56 54.69 14.69
CA LYS A 417 -24.77 53.96 14.23
C LYS A 417 -26.02 54.77 14.61
N PRO A 418 -27.19 54.56 13.96
CA PRO A 418 -28.18 53.67 14.57
C PRO A 418 -29.07 52.83 13.61
N ARG A 419 -29.85 51.95 14.26
CA ARG A 419 -31.10 51.22 13.90
C ARG A 419 -31.97 51.85 12.77
N LYS A 420 -32.84 51.12 12.03
CA LYS A 420 -33.51 49.82 12.30
C LYS A 420 -34.01 49.12 11.00
N ASP A 421 -34.36 47.84 11.15
CA ASP A 421 -35.07 46.85 10.29
C ASP A 421 -36.15 47.32 9.26
N PRO A 422 -36.68 46.45 8.35
CA PRO A 422 -36.18 45.15 7.82
C PRO A 422 -36.29 44.98 6.28
N THR A 423 -35.40 44.19 5.64
CA THR A 423 -35.73 43.11 4.65
C THR A 423 -34.49 42.54 3.93
N LYS A 424 -34.59 41.25 3.55
CA LYS A 424 -33.95 40.60 2.37
C LYS A 424 -32.48 40.99 2.02
N LYS A 425 -31.49 40.35 2.67
CA LYS A 425 -30.25 39.82 2.03
C LYS A 425 -29.37 38.99 2.99
N ALA A 426 -29.78 37.74 3.24
CA ALA A 426 -28.90 36.72 3.82
C ALA A 426 -28.34 35.81 2.70
N LYS A 427 -27.21 36.20 2.11
CA LYS A 427 -26.43 35.44 1.10
C LYS A 427 -24.95 35.80 1.30
N VAL A 428 -23.98 34.89 1.41
CA VAL A 428 -24.04 33.41 1.44
C VAL A 428 -23.11 32.90 2.55
N ALA A 429 -23.63 32.09 3.47
CA ALA A 429 -22.84 31.45 4.53
C ALA A 429 -22.68 29.94 4.28
N ARG A 430 -21.77 29.61 3.36
CA ARG A 430 -21.04 28.31 3.27
C ARG A 430 -21.84 27.05 3.66
N LEU A 431 -22.78 26.64 2.81
CA LEU A 431 -23.23 25.25 2.79
C LEU A 431 -22.02 24.33 2.53
N LYS A 432 -21.97 23.19 3.23
CA LYS A 432 -20.99 22.11 2.98
C LYS A 432 -21.66 21.02 2.16
N ASP A 433 -20.89 20.36 1.30
CA ASP A 433 -21.31 19.14 0.62
C ASP A 433 -21.42 17.98 1.63
N SER A 434 -22.64 17.63 2.02
CA SER A 434 -22.95 16.41 2.76
C SER A 434 -24.16 15.72 2.13
N ALA A 435 -23.91 14.84 1.15
CA ALA A 435 -24.92 14.01 0.48
C ALA A 435 -25.36 12.80 1.34
N PHE A 436 -25.44 13.00 2.65
CA PHE A 436 -25.80 12.02 3.67
C PHE A 436 -26.71 12.70 4.69
N ALA A 437 -27.80 12.03 5.04
CA ALA A 437 -28.80 12.52 5.98
C ALA A 437 -28.41 12.24 7.43
N ASN A 438 -28.95 13.03 8.35
CA ASN A 438 -28.75 12.88 9.78
C ASN A 438 -29.73 11.85 10.41
N PRO A 439 -29.48 11.37 11.66
CA PRO A 439 -30.33 10.34 12.28
C PRO A 439 -31.81 10.74 12.50
N ALA A 440 -32.12 12.03 12.65
CA ALA A 440 -33.50 12.50 12.80
C ALA A 440 -34.23 12.51 11.45
N GLU A 441 -33.54 12.90 10.37
CA GLU A 441 -34.05 12.75 8.99
C GLU A 441 -34.31 11.28 8.65
N ALA A 442 -33.46 10.35 9.13
CA ALA A 442 -33.67 8.91 8.99
C ALA A 442 -34.91 8.40 9.74
N ALA A 443 -35.16 8.89 10.96
CA ALA A 443 -36.38 8.59 11.71
C ALA A 443 -37.63 9.10 10.98
N VAL A 444 -37.60 10.35 10.49
CA VAL A 444 -38.72 10.94 9.73
C VAL A 444 -38.94 10.22 8.40
N ALA A 445 -37.90 9.82 7.67
CA ALA A 445 -38.04 9.05 6.44
C ALA A 445 -38.73 7.69 6.70
N ALA A 446 -38.24 6.91 7.67
CA ALA A 446 -38.82 5.62 8.01
C ALA A 446 -40.26 5.73 8.55
N ALA A 447 -40.58 6.76 9.33
CA ALA A 447 -41.94 7.02 9.80
C ALA A 447 -42.92 7.34 8.65
N ASN A 448 -42.42 7.92 7.55
CA ASN A 448 -43.17 8.16 6.32
C ASN A 448 -43.06 6.99 5.30
N GLY A 449 -42.62 5.81 5.73
CA GLY A 449 -42.48 4.62 4.87
C GLY A 449 -41.39 4.71 3.79
N ARG A 450 -40.55 5.75 3.78
CA ARG A 450 -39.49 5.94 2.77
C ARG A 450 -38.28 5.04 3.10
N PRO A 451 -37.67 4.38 2.10
CA PRO A 451 -36.53 3.49 2.36
C PRO A 451 -35.30 4.28 2.81
N VAL A 452 -34.64 3.78 3.85
CA VAL A 452 -33.42 4.35 4.41
C VAL A 452 -32.27 3.40 4.09
N PHE A 453 -31.35 3.88 3.26
CA PHE A 453 -30.20 3.16 2.74
C PHE A 453 -28.94 3.45 3.55
N ALA A 454 -28.15 2.41 3.81
CA ALA A 454 -26.76 2.51 4.23
C ALA A 454 -25.86 1.65 3.32
N THR A 455 -24.55 1.90 3.29
CA THR A 455 -23.57 1.04 2.60
C THR A 455 -22.57 0.43 3.58
N THR A 456 -22.10 -0.78 3.27
CA THR A 456 -20.95 -1.39 3.94
C THR A 456 -20.07 -2.15 2.94
N GLY A 457 -18.77 -2.25 3.22
CA GLY A 457 -17.77 -2.82 2.29
C GLY A 457 -17.44 -1.96 1.06
N LEU A 458 -18.37 -1.09 0.63
CA LEU A 458 -18.30 -0.31 -0.60
C LEU A 458 -18.79 1.15 -0.45
N GLU A 459 -18.39 1.98 -1.42
CA GLU A 459 -18.96 3.30 -1.66
C GLU A 459 -19.82 3.29 -2.93
N LEU A 460 -21.01 3.90 -2.85
CA LEU A 460 -21.82 4.20 -4.03
C LEU A 460 -21.28 5.46 -4.73
N SER A 461 -21.19 5.41 -6.06
CA SER A 461 -20.80 6.58 -6.85
C SER A 461 -21.79 7.74 -6.68
N GLY A 462 -21.36 8.98 -6.88
CA GLY A 462 -22.23 10.16 -6.73
C GLY A 462 -23.52 10.10 -7.57
N ARG A 463 -23.49 9.47 -8.75
CA ARG A 463 -24.70 9.22 -9.57
C ARG A 463 -25.65 8.20 -8.92
N GLN A 464 -25.14 7.15 -8.30
CA GLN A 464 -25.95 6.18 -7.56
C GLN A 464 -26.52 6.76 -6.26
N LYS A 465 -25.74 7.58 -5.55
CA LYS A 465 -26.23 8.33 -4.37
C LYS A 465 -27.37 9.27 -4.76
N GLN A 466 -27.19 10.08 -5.82
CA GLN A 466 -28.22 10.97 -6.33
C GLN A 466 -29.47 10.19 -6.75
N PHE A 467 -29.31 9.12 -7.54
CA PHE A 467 -30.44 8.32 -8.00
C PHE A 467 -31.27 7.71 -6.86
N LEU A 468 -30.64 7.27 -5.75
CA LEU A 468 -31.38 6.80 -4.59
C LEU A 468 -32.15 7.93 -3.88
N LEU A 469 -31.64 9.17 -3.89
CA LEU A 469 -32.35 10.36 -3.40
C LEU A 469 -33.52 10.73 -4.33
N ASP A 470 -33.33 10.60 -5.65
CA ASP A 470 -34.35 10.88 -6.67
C ASP A 470 -35.54 9.90 -6.55
N LEU A 471 -35.27 8.62 -6.18
CA LEU A 471 -36.29 7.64 -5.78
C LEU A 471 -36.89 7.86 -4.37
N GLN A 472 -36.78 9.07 -3.82
CA GLN A 472 -37.18 9.44 -2.46
C GLN A 472 -36.51 8.65 -1.33
N GLY A 473 -35.54 7.78 -1.62
CA GLY A 473 -34.74 7.10 -0.61
C GLY A 473 -33.88 8.09 0.18
N LEU A 474 -33.50 7.71 1.39
CA LEU A 474 -32.62 8.50 2.24
C LEU A 474 -31.30 7.75 2.45
N LEU A 475 -30.15 8.38 2.22
CA LEU A 475 -28.84 7.76 2.40
C LEU A 475 -28.18 8.23 3.71
N VAL A 476 -27.80 7.30 4.59
CA VAL A 476 -27.16 7.60 5.89
C VAL A 476 -25.71 7.10 5.90
N GLU A 477 -24.80 7.88 6.48
CA GLU A 477 -23.38 7.50 6.57
C GLU A 477 -23.10 6.53 7.72
N ASP A 478 -23.56 6.83 8.93
CA ASP A 478 -23.48 5.96 10.11
C ASP A 478 -24.65 4.95 10.18
N TRP A 479 -24.58 3.98 11.10
CA TRP A 479 -25.74 3.11 11.35
C TRP A 479 -26.84 3.85 12.13
N SER A 480 -28.09 3.65 11.71
CA SER A 480 -29.30 4.09 12.40
C SER A 480 -30.27 2.91 12.49
N PRO A 481 -31.03 2.73 13.59
CA PRO A 481 -32.03 1.66 13.69
C PRO A 481 -33.17 1.79 12.65
N HIS A 482 -33.28 2.95 12.00
CA HIS A 482 -34.24 3.21 10.94
C HIS A 482 -33.76 2.77 9.54
N VAL A 483 -32.55 2.24 9.39
CA VAL A 483 -32.04 1.70 8.12
C VAL A 483 -32.82 0.44 7.74
N SER A 484 -33.63 0.54 6.68
CA SER A 484 -34.37 -0.60 6.12
C SER A 484 -33.57 -1.36 5.06
N HIS A 485 -32.57 -0.73 4.43
CA HIS A 485 -31.80 -1.28 3.32
C HIS A 485 -30.29 -1.12 3.53
N LEU A 486 -29.54 -2.21 3.48
CA LEU A 486 -28.06 -2.21 3.51
C LEU A 486 -27.50 -2.71 2.18
N ILE A 487 -26.79 -1.85 1.45
CA ILE A 487 -26.11 -2.24 0.21
C ILE A 487 -24.70 -2.75 0.52
N ALA A 488 -24.40 -3.96 0.04
CA ALA A 488 -23.14 -4.67 0.27
C ALA A 488 -22.59 -5.35 -1.00
N ASP A 489 -21.30 -5.67 -0.99
CA ASP A 489 -20.56 -6.34 -2.08
C ASP A 489 -20.31 -7.82 -1.79
N THR A 490 -20.08 -8.17 -0.52
CA THR A 490 -19.75 -9.49 0.01
C THR A 490 -20.10 -9.55 1.51
N PHE A 491 -20.30 -10.74 2.06
CA PHE A 491 -20.57 -10.93 3.49
C PHE A 491 -19.32 -10.64 4.34
N ARG A 492 -19.35 -9.49 5.03
CA ARG A 492 -18.29 -9.03 5.95
C ARG A 492 -18.89 -8.72 7.32
N ARG A 493 -18.29 -9.20 8.42
CA ARG A 493 -18.69 -8.85 9.81
C ARG A 493 -18.34 -7.41 10.18
N THR A 494 -18.97 -6.43 9.55
CA THR A 494 -18.93 -5.02 9.96
C THR A 494 -20.06 -4.75 10.94
N THR A 495 -19.95 -3.70 11.77
CA THR A 495 -21.04 -3.32 12.69
C THR A 495 -22.33 -2.98 11.94
N LYS A 496 -22.25 -2.32 10.78
CA LYS A 496 -23.42 -2.10 9.91
C LYS A 496 -24.07 -3.41 9.46
N MET A 497 -23.28 -4.42 9.06
CA MET A 497 -23.81 -5.74 8.67
C MET A 497 -24.47 -6.44 9.87
N MET A 498 -23.78 -6.49 11.01
CA MET A 498 -24.28 -7.15 12.23
C MET A 498 -25.57 -6.50 12.74
N CYS A 499 -25.65 -5.17 12.76
CA CYS A 499 -26.87 -4.45 13.13
C CYS A 499 -28.01 -4.64 12.11
N ALA A 500 -27.70 -4.69 10.80
CA ALA A 500 -28.72 -4.92 9.77
C ALA A 500 -29.34 -6.32 9.88
N ILE A 501 -28.54 -7.35 10.22
CA ILE A 501 -29.06 -8.69 10.49
C ILE A 501 -29.96 -8.66 11.73
N CYS A 502 -29.53 -8.03 12.82
CA CYS A 502 -30.33 -7.90 14.05
C CYS A 502 -31.66 -7.15 13.85
N ASN A 503 -31.69 -6.13 13.00
CA ASN A 503 -32.90 -5.40 12.62
C ASN A 503 -33.76 -6.12 11.56
N GLY A 504 -33.33 -7.26 11.02
CA GLY A 504 -34.00 -7.96 9.92
C GLY A 504 -34.05 -7.16 8.60
N ALA A 505 -33.16 -6.19 8.42
CA ALA A 505 -33.15 -5.25 7.29
C ALA A 505 -32.81 -5.95 5.95
N HIS A 506 -33.15 -5.32 4.83
CA HIS A 506 -32.88 -5.87 3.50
C HIS A 506 -31.40 -5.69 3.15
N ILE A 507 -30.63 -6.79 3.21
CA ILE A 507 -29.21 -6.81 2.87
C ILE A 507 -29.06 -7.20 1.41
N LEU A 508 -28.74 -6.23 0.56
CA LEU A 508 -28.86 -6.33 -0.90
C LEU A 508 -27.51 -6.16 -1.59
N SER A 509 -27.35 -6.89 -2.68
CA SER A 509 -26.19 -6.74 -3.57
C SER A 509 -26.21 -5.38 -4.30
N THR A 510 -25.04 -4.94 -4.77
CA THR A 510 -24.92 -3.74 -5.62
C THR A 510 -25.70 -3.80 -6.94
N GLN A 511 -26.26 -4.95 -7.31
CA GLN A 511 -27.12 -5.12 -8.49
C GLN A 511 -28.49 -4.46 -8.30
N TYR A 512 -29.04 -4.43 -7.08
CA TYR A 512 -30.32 -3.76 -6.76
C TYR A 512 -30.31 -2.29 -7.22
N VAL A 513 -29.24 -1.55 -6.91
CA VAL A 513 -29.09 -0.14 -7.28
C VAL A 513 -28.99 0.07 -8.81
N LYS A 514 -28.60 -0.95 -9.58
CA LYS A 514 -28.65 -0.92 -11.05
C LYS A 514 -30.06 -1.21 -11.56
N ALA A 515 -30.70 -2.25 -11.04
CA ALA A 515 -32.06 -2.63 -11.41
C ALA A 515 -33.07 -1.51 -11.11
N CYS A 516 -32.98 -0.85 -9.94
CA CYS A 516 -33.80 0.33 -9.65
C CYS A 516 -33.59 1.47 -10.66
N ARG A 517 -32.34 1.69 -11.10
CA ARG A 517 -31.97 2.70 -12.10
C ARG A 517 -32.51 2.37 -13.49
N GLU A 518 -32.46 1.11 -13.88
CA GLU A 518 -33.01 0.63 -15.16
C GLU A 518 -34.55 0.59 -15.17
N ALA A 519 -35.19 0.36 -14.02
CA ALA A 519 -36.65 0.39 -13.87
C ALA A 519 -37.22 1.81 -13.63
N GLY A 520 -36.40 2.80 -13.28
CA GLY A 520 -36.84 4.15 -12.89
C GLY A 520 -37.62 4.21 -11.57
N ARG A 521 -37.61 3.13 -10.79
CA ARG A 521 -38.35 2.94 -9.53
C ARG A 521 -37.64 1.94 -8.63
N LEU A 522 -38.09 1.81 -7.38
CA LEU A 522 -37.71 0.66 -6.55
C LEU A 522 -38.23 -0.64 -7.18
N VAL A 523 -37.38 -1.67 -7.20
CA VAL A 523 -37.73 -3.04 -7.65
C VAL A 523 -37.85 -3.95 -6.42
N ASP A 524 -38.45 -5.14 -6.58
CA ASP A 524 -38.52 -6.13 -5.51
C ASP A 524 -37.13 -6.45 -4.93
N GLU A 525 -37.01 -6.36 -3.61
CA GLU A 525 -35.78 -6.64 -2.89
C GLU A 525 -35.41 -8.13 -2.87
N ALA A 526 -36.38 -9.04 -2.93
CA ALA A 526 -36.16 -10.47 -2.77
C ALA A 526 -35.24 -11.05 -3.87
N ALA A 527 -35.37 -10.54 -5.10
CA ALA A 527 -34.51 -10.89 -6.22
C ALA A 527 -33.01 -10.50 -6.04
N PHE A 528 -32.69 -9.55 -5.15
CA PHE A 528 -31.34 -8.96 -5.03
C PHE A 528 -30.65 -9.16 -3.67
N VAL A 529 -31.24 -9.96 -2.77
CA VAL A 529 -30.65 -10.36 -1.49
C VAL A 529 -29.21 -10.86 -1.67
N LEU A 530 -28.30 -10.38 -0.84
CA LEU A 530 -26.89 -10.79 -0.87
C LEU A 530 -26.76 -12.30 -0.58
N LYS A 531 -26.07 -13.01 -1.48
CA LYS A 531 -25.66 -14.40 -1.32
C LYS A 531 -24.16 -14.49 -1.60
N ASP A 532 -23.40 -15.02 -0.66
CA ASP A 532 -21.93 -15.11 -0.70
C ASP A 532 -21.49 -16.41 -0.01
N GLU A 533 -21.81 -17.53 -0.65
CA GLU A 533 -21.53 -18.89 -0.17
C GLU A 533 -20.07 -19.09 0.27
N LEU A 534 -19.12 -18.41 -0.39
CA LEU A 534 -17.71 -18.48 -0.06
C LEU A 534 -17.39 -17.83 1.29
N CYS A 535 -17.91 -16.63 1.55
CA CYS A 535 -17.69 -15.94 2.82
C CYS A 535 -18.57 -16.51 3.94
N GLU A 536 -19.79 -16.97 3.62
CA GLU A 536 -20.71 -17.64 4.54
C GLU A 536 -20.10 -18.97 5.04
N ALA A 537 -19.60 -19.82 4.14
CA ALA A 537 -18.90 -21.06 4.51
C ALA A 537 -17.56 -20.81 5.22
N ALA A 538 -16.83 -19.75 4.84
CA ALA A 538 -15.60 -19.36 5.55
C ALA A 538 -15.88 -18.86 6.98
N PHE A 539 -17.01 -18.19 7.22
CA PHE A 539 -17.47 -17.79 8.55
C PHE A 539 -17.86 -19.01 9.38
N ALA A 540 -18.71 -19.91 8.86
CA ALA A 540 -19.11 -21.14 9.55
C ALA A 540 -17.89 -21.96 10.01
N ARG A 541 -16.94 -22.19 9.09
CA ARG A 541 -15.68 -22.92 9.38
C ARG A 541 -14.83 -22.22 10.44
N LYS A 542 -14.77 -20.88 10.43
CA LYS A 542 -14.02 -20.09 11.44
C LYS A 542 -14.71 -20.06 12.82
N ARG A 543 -15.97 -20.45 12.90
CA ARG A 543 -16.82 -20.38 14.10
C ARG A 543 -17.21 -21.75 14.68
N GLY A 544 -16.76 -22.83 14.05
CA GLY A 544 -17.16 -24.19 14.45
C GLY A 544 -18.67 -24.37 14.40
N ILE A 545 -19.32 -23.89 13.34
CA ILE A 545 -20.75 -24.12 13.08
C ILE A 545 -20.83 -25.29 12.10
N SER A 546 -21.21 -26.47 12.59
CA SER A 546 -21.19 -27.75 11.87
C SER A 546 -22.22 -27.84 10.75
N GLU A 547 -23.39 -27.22 10.96
CA GLU A 547 -24.52 -27.20 10.01
C GLU A 547 -24.35 -26.17 8.88
N GLY A 548 -23.20 -25.46 8.86
CA GLY A 548 -22.95 -24.36 7.95
C GLY A 548 -23.54 -23.03 8.46
N TYR A 549 -23.57 -22.03 7.59
CA TYR A 549 -24.18 -20.73 7.87
C TYR A 549 -24.83 -20.23 6.59
N SER A 550 -25.98 -19.58 6.71
CA SER A 550 -26.52 -18.74 5.63
C SER A 550 -27.00 -17.40 6.16
N LEU A 551 -26.66 -16.34 5.45
CA LEU A 551 -27.12 -14.98 5.71
C LEU A 551 -28.65 -14.86 5.57
N ALA A 552 -29.24 -15.56 4.61
CA ALA A 552 -30.69 -15.58 4.40
C ALA A 552 -31.41 -16.24 5.59
N ALA A 553 -30.91 -17.38 6.08
CA ALA A 553 -31.46 -18.05 7.25
C ALA A 553 -31.33 -17.21 8.54
N ALA A 554 -30.22 -16.48 8.70
CA ALA A 554 -30.04 -15.56 9.82
C ALA A 554 -31.00 -14.35 9.76
N LEU A 555 -31.20 -13.76 8.57
CA LEU A 555 -32.18 -12.70 8.37
C LEU A 555 -33.62 -13.16 8.61
N GLN A 556 -33.96 -14.39 8.21
CA GLN A 556 -35.24 -14.99 8.53
C GLN A 556 -35.41 -15.17 10.04
N ARG A 557 -34.41 -15.74 10.74
CA ARG A 557 -34.46 -15.88 12.22
C ARG A 557 -34.65 -14.54 12.96
N ALA A 558 -34.04 -13.44 12.49
CA ALA A 558 -34.27 -12.12 13.07
C ALA A 558 -35.73 -11.64 12.94
N ARG A 559 -36.37 -11.96 11.81
CA ARG A 559 -37.76 -11.58 11.50
C ARG A 559 -38.76 -12.46 12.27
N ASP A 560 -38.52 -13.77 12.28
CA ASP A 560 -39.44 -14.76 12.84
C ASP A 560 -39.38 -14.80 14.38
N ASN A 561 -38.18 -14.74 14.98
CA ASN A 561 -38.00 -14.78 16.45
C ASN A 561 -38.04 -13.38 17.09
N GLY A 562 -37.83 -12.31 16.31
CA GLY A 562 -37.67 -10.95 16.80
C GLY A 562 -36.29 -10.68 17.45
N PRO A 563 -36.17 -9.63 18.28
CA PRO A 563 -34.87 -9.13 18.71
C PRO A 563 -34.08 -10.11 19.59
N LEU A 564 -32.89 -10.50 19.11
CA LEU A 564 -31.93 -11.45 19.71
C LEU A 564 -31.65 -11.25 21.20
N LEU A 565 -31.66 -9.99 21.68
CA LEU A 565 -31.38 -9.62 23.07
C LEU A 565 -32.62 -9.04 23.78
N ARG A 566 -33.84 -9.36 23.34
CA ARG A 566 -35.10 -8.95 24.00
C ARG A 566 -35.04 -9.27 25.51
N GLY A 567 -35.06 -8.22 26.34
CA GLY A 567 -35.00 -8.34 27.80
C GLY A 567 -33.60 -8.62 28.39
N ILE A 568 -32.55 -8.67 27.58
CA ILE A 568 -31.18 -8.93 28.02
C ILE A 568 -30.41 -7.60 28.19
N SER A 569 -29.80 -7.43 29.36
CA SER A 569 -28.91 -6.33 29.71
C SER A 569 -27.45 -6.75 29.59
N VAL A 570 -26.66 -6.06 28.76
CA VAL A 570 -25.27 -6.41 28.45
C VAL A 570 -24.29 -5.49 29.17
N TYR A 571 -23.32 -6.07 29.88
CA TYR A 571 -22.19 -5.35 30.49
C TYR A 571 -20.86 -5.86 29.92
N CYS A 572 -20.00 -4.96 29.44
CA CYS A 572 -18.64 -5.30 29.00
C CYS A 572 -17.58 -4.86 30.03
N PHE A 573 -16.82 -5.82 30.57
CA PHE A 573 -15.69 -5.58 31.47
C PHE A 573 -14.58 -4.71 30.85
N PRO A 574 -13.69 -4.07 31.64
CA PRO A 574 -12.66 -3.17 31.11
C PRO A 574 -11.66 -3.81 30.14
N SER A 575 -11.49 -5.14 30.19
CA SER A 575 -10.72 -5.93 29.21
C SER A 575 -11.15 -5.75 27.76
N VAL A 576 -12.44 -5.51 27.50
CA VAL A 576 -12.93 -5.31 26.13
C VAL A 576 -12.44 -3.97 25.59
N GLY A 577 -11.53 -3.98 24.63
CA GLY A 577 -10.94 -2.76 24.06
C GLY A 577 -11.90 -2.00 23.14
N GLU A 578 -12.60 -2.73 22.26
CA GLU A 578 -13.42 -2.16 21.16
C GLU A 578 -14.84 -1.74 21.57
N LYS A 579 -14.99 -1.03 22.71
CA LYS A 579 -16.31 -0.69 23.28
C LYS A 579 -17.15 0.32 22.51
N ARG A 580 -16.64 0.96 21.44
CA ARG A 580 -17.38 2.06 20.77
C ARG A 580 -18.62 1.57 20.03
N GLU A 581 -18.56 0.37 19.45
CA GLU A 581 -19.57 -0.14 18.52
C GLU A 581 -20.52 -1.16 19.18
N LEU A 582 -20.11 -1.75 20.30
CA LEU A 582 -20.94 -2.72 21.05
C LEU A 582 -22.27 -2.14 21.60
N PRO A 583 -22.35 -0.90 22.12
CA PRO A 583 -23.64 -0.33 22.56
C PRO A 583 -24.64 -0.18 21.41
N MET A 584 -24.15 0.17 20.22
CA MET A 584 -24.95 0.29 19.00
C MET A 584 -25.45 -1.09 18.53
N LEU A 585 -24.59 -2.11 18.61
CA LEU A 585 -24.95 -3.48 18.27
C LEU A 585 -25.95 -4.09 19.26
N VAL A 586 -25.76 -3.86 20.57
CA VAL A 586 -26.70 -4.31 21.61
C VAL A 586 -28.07 -3.65 21.45
N ALA A 587 -28.11 -2.35 21.11
CA ALA A 587 -29.36 -1.65 20.82
C ALA A 587 -30.07 -2.18 19.55
N ALA A 588 -29.32 -2.46 18.47
CA ALA A 588 -29.88 -3.08 17.25
C ALA A 588 -30.44 -4.49 17.52
N ALA A 589 -29.80 -5.26 18.41
CA ALA A 589 -30.30 -6.55 18.88
C ALA A 589 -31.46 -6.46 19.90
N GLY A 590 -31.93 -5.26 20.26
CA GLY A 590 -33.03 -5.05 21.22
C GLY A 590 -32.67 -5.24 22.70
N GLY A 591 -31.38 -5.24 23.03
CA GLY A 591 -30.87 -5.35 24.40
C GLY A 591 -30.52 -3.99 25.04
N THR A 592 -30.31 -3.99 26.36
CA THR A 592 -29.95 -2.79 27.14
C THR A 592 -28.46 -2.73 27.44
N TRP A 593 -27.79 -1.61 27.12
CA TRP A 593 -26.37 -1.44 27.41
C TRP A 593 -26.10 -0.89 28.83
N LEU A 594 -25.37 -1.65 29.65
CA LEU A 594 -25.03 -1.29 31.02
C LEU A 594 -23.70 -0.52 31.08
N LYS A 595 -23.76 0.76 31.52
CA LYS A 595 -22.57 1.61 31.75
C LYS A 595 -21.82 1.29 33.05
N ARG A 596 -22.46 0.61 34.00
CA ARG A 596 -21.91 0.19 35.30
C ARG A 596 -22.15 -1.31 35.48
N PHE A 597 -21.37 -1.95 36.34
CA PHE A 597 -21.59 -3.36 36.70
C PHE A 597 -22.99 -3.52 37.35
N PRO A 598 -23.79 -4.53 36.97
CA PRO A 598 -25.15 -4.69 37.49
C PRO A 598 -25.18 -5.00 38.99
N LEU A 599 -26.30 -4.67 39.64
CA LEU A 599 -26.56 -5.01 41.06
C LEU A 599 -26.86 -6.50 41.26
N GLN A 600 -27.38 -7.18 40.24
CA GLN A 600 -27.70 -8.62 40.24
C GLN A 600 -27.01 -9.31 39.05
N PRO A 601 -25.71 -9.61 39.11
CA PRO A 601 -24.95 -10.10 37.95
C PRO A 601 -25.26 -11.54 37.54
N ALA A 602 -25.89 -12.31 38.44
CA ALA A 602 -26.25 -13.72 38.23
C ALA A 602 -27.63 -13.92 37.59
N CYS A 603 -28.40 -12.86 37.32
CA CYS A 603 -29.69 -12.99 36.64
C CYS A 603 -29.51 -13.45 35.18
N PRO A 604 -30.33 -14.37 34.66
CA PRO A 604 -30.18 -14.89 33.29
C PRO A 604 -30.42 -13.83 32.20
N SER A 605 -31.16 -12.77 32.54
CA SER A 605 -31.35 -11.53 31.78
C SER A 605 -30.12 -10.62 31.75
N VAL A 606 -29.01 -10.99 32.39
CA VAL A 606 -27.72 -10.29 32.31
C VAL A 606 -26.75 -11.09 31.44
N LEU A 607 -26.03 -10.38 30.56
CA LEU A 607 -24.93 -10.93 29.77
C LEU A 607 -23.64 -10.18 30.09
N LEU A 608 -22.73 -10.86 30.80
CA LEU A 608 -21.41 -10.34 31.14
C LEU A 608 -20.41 -10.73 30.04
N LEU A 609 -19.82 -9.74 29.37
CA LEU A 609 -18.87 -9.92 28.28
C LEU A 609 -17.47 -9.41 28.66
N ALA A 610 -16.44 -10.16 28.27
CA ALA A 610 -15.04 -9.82 28.48
C ALA A 610 -14.16 -10.27 27.30
N GLU A 611 -12.92 -9.80 27.22
CA GLU A 611 -11.90 -10.44 26.38
C GLU A 611 -11.19 -11.56 27.16
N ARG A 612 -10.42 -12.41 26.48
CA ARG A 612 -9.71 -13.52 27.15
C ARG A 612 -8.66 -13.01 28.15
N CYS A 613 -7.94 -11.95 27.78
CA CYS A 613 -7.09 -11.20 28.71
C CYS A 613 -7.90 -10.60 29.87
N VAL A 614 -7.29 -10.50 31.05
CA VAL A 614 -7.88 -9.91 32.25
C VAL A 614 -7.26 -8.52 32.45
N SER A 615 -8.08 -7.49 32.68
CA SER A 615 -7.61 -6.10 32.83
C SER A 615 -7.35 -5.66 34.27
N SER A 616 -7.83 -6.42 35.26
CA SER A 616 -7.67 -6.10 36.68
C SER A 616 -8.03 -7.29 37.58
N GLU A 617 -7.48 -7.34 38.79
CA GLU A 617 -7.85 -8.32 39.82
C GLU A 617 -9.35 -8.29 40.14
N ARG A 618 -9.96 -7.09 40.14
CA ARG A 618 -11.40 -6.90 40.34
C ARG A 618 -12.25 -7.53 39.23
N GLU A 619 -11.72 -7.63 38.01
CA GLU A 619 -12.33 -8.41 36.95
C GLU A 619 -12.09 -9.91 37.17
N GLN A 620 -10.86 -10.32 37.50
CA GLN A 620 -10.52 -11.72 37.75
C GLN A 620 -11.41 -12.35 38.84
N GLN A 621 -11.58 -11.66 39.97
CA GLN A 621 -12.41 -12.11 41.08
C GLN A 621 -13.89 -12.19 40.70
N ARG A 622 -14.37 -11.34 39.77
CA ARG A 622 -15.74 -11.41 39.26
C ARG A 622 -15.94 -12.55 38.25
N ARG A 623 -14.94 -12.88 37.42
CA ARG A 623 -14.97 -14.06 36.54
C ARG A 623 -15.04 -15.38 37.31
N ARG A 624 -14.39 -15.45 38.48
CA ARG A 624 -14.46 -16.62 39.38
C ARG A 624 -15.84 -16.83 40.04
N VAL A 625 -16.70 -15.81 40.07
CA VAL A 625 -17.98 -15.83 40.81
C VAL A 625 -19.20 -15.80 39.89
N TYR A 626 -19.09 -15.22 38.70
CA TYR A 626 -20.20 -15.05 37.75
C TYR A 626 -19.87 -15.64 36.39
N GLU A 627 -20.90 -16.05 35.64
CA GLU A 627 -20.71 -16.49 34.27
C GLU A 627 -20.32 -15.32 33.35
N VAL A 628 -19.08 -15.33 32.87
CA VAL A 628 -18.56 -14.33 31.93
C VAL A 628 -18.24 -15.01 30.60
N TYR A 629 -18.56 -14.33 29.51
CA TYR A 629 -18.45 -14.84 28.16
C TYR A 629 -17.48 -13.99 27.32
N ASP A 630 -16.82 -14.62 26.36
CA ASP A 630 -15.98 -13.94 25.37
C ASP A 630 -16.83 -12.95 24.55
N VAL A 631 -16.35 -11.73 24.32
CA VAL A 631 -17.06 -10.70 23.55
C VAL A 631 -17.37 -11.14 22.10
N GLU A 632 -16.64 -12.11 21.56
CA GLU A 632 -16.96 -12.72 20.28
C GLU A 632 -18.29 -13.51 20.29
N LEU A 633 -18.85 -13.89 21.45
CA LEU A 633 -20.22 -14.43 21.56
C LEU A 633 -21.25 -13.48 20.94
N LEU A 634 -21.21 -12.20 21.33
CA LEU A 634 -22.14 -11.19 20.83
C LEU A 634 -21.95 -10.92 19.33
N ARG A 635 -20.70 -10.99 18.85
CA ARG A 635 -20.32 -10.77 17.44
C ARG A 635 -20.57 -11.99 16.54
N GLU A 636 -20.69 -13.18 17.10
CA GLU A 636 -21.23 -14.34 16.41
C GLU A 636 -22.75 -14.30 16.42
N ALA A 637 -23.35 -14.12 17.60
CA ALA A 637 -24.80 -14.11 17.78
C ALA A 637 -25.49 -13.05 16.91
N ALA A 638 -24.89 -11.87 16.73
CA ALA A 638 -25.43 -10.87 15.81
C ALA A 638 -25.40 -11.28 14.33
N CYS A 639 -24.50 -12.19 13.93
CA CYS A 639 -24.48 -12.77 12.58
C CYS A 639 -25.39 -14.00 12.46
N THR A 640 -25.47 -14.86 13.48
CA THR A 640 -26.26 -16.12 13.45
C THR A 640 -27.71 -15.96 13.89
N GLN A 641 -28.01 -14.90 14.65
CA GLN A 641 -29.23 -14.73 15.45
C GLN A 641 -29.43 -15.84 16.51
N GLU A 642 -28.32 -16.39 17.03
CA GLU A 642 -28.31 -17.50 17.99
C GLU A 642 -27.23 -17.28 19.07
N LEU A 643 -27.63 -17.34 20.34
CA LEU A 643 -26.74 -17.05 21.47
C LEU A 643 -26.03 -18.31 22.01
N ARG A 644 -25.01 -18.80 21.29
CA ARG A 644 -24.21 -20.01 21.63
C ARG A 644 -23.34 -19.87 22.89
N ARG A 645 -23.95 -19.61 24.05
CA ARG A 645 -23.30 -19.38 25.36
C ARG A 645 -22.20 -20.41 25.67
N ALA A 646 -22.48 -21.70 25.51
CA ALA A 646 -21.54 -22.79 25.84
C ALA A 646 -20.22 -22.73 25.05
N ALA A 647 -20.23 -22.23 23.80
CA ALA A 647 -19.02 -22.15 22.96
C ALA A 647 -18.07 -20.99 23.35
N TYR A 648 -18.53 -20.06 24.19
CA TYR A 648 -17.83 -18.81 24.51
C TYR A 648 -17.76 -18.50 26.01
N ARG A 649 -18.11 -19.45 26.88
CA ARG A 649 -17.91 -19.32 28.33
C ARG A 649 -16.41 -19.20 28.64
N LEU A 650 -16.04 -18.19 29.44
CA LEU A 650 -14.68 -18.07 29.99
C LEU A 650 -14.59 -18.82 31.33
N GLN A 651 -13.38 -19.25 31.67
CA GLN A 651 -12.98 -19.79 32.98
C GLN A 651 -12.12 -18.74 33.72
#